data_AF-A0A1F3VHX0-F1
#
_entry.id   AF-A0A1F3VHX0-F1
#
_cell.length_a   1.000
_cell.length_b   1.000
_cell.length_c   1.000
_cell.angle_alpha   90.00
_cell.angle_beta   90.00
_cell.angle_gamma   90.00
#
_symmetry.space_group_name_H-M   'P 1'
#
loop_
_entity.id
_entity.type
_entity.pdbx_description
1 polymer ?
#
loop_
_entity_poly.entity_id
_entity_poly.type
_entity_poly.pdbx_seq_one_letter_code
_entity_poly.pdbx_strand_id
1 'polypeptide(L)'
;MATNWIEEANQNIQSQHGIMGFEEYMEIFEKNPLMELRPSYIYLKDAFDFFGKSENGQFILFQMEHADSPAVYGQHLPEAEIYQNLINFQEEGINNKFLLLVGPNGSAKTSILRKIMKGAEEYSKTNQGALYTFSWIFPIDNYIKGTLGLTSQKSGPKLNTFAHLDDKDISAILNSELKDHPLLLIPTNLRKKIIEDKFKDHPEKLEALRRSYLYKGDLSKRNREIYDAMLKKYNGNHYDVLKHIRVERFFISRRYSSSSVTIEPQLHVDARMQQITMDKRLGGLPPSLQSMNLFSMQGEVILANRGVLEFSDLLKRPLDTFKYLLTTMETANINLNGILTELDIFFAGTSNEIHFSAFKQHPDYNSYKGRFNFIKVPYLLDYLEEEKIYLEQIEGLKDRSVLEPHTLSLVCLFSVMTRLRSSQAANYKDKKLSQIVMSLNPLEKALLLSDPGNLPDRFDSEAKSILKQSTEEIRNEYMNDDLYEGKFGISPRDIKRLLYTLTSSHKQITGVEVLECLNDLILKKSEYDFLNMSPQGDFHNPERFITLLGQYANDIFDRELRSALGLVDDRSYEDYLKKYITNIKAKIKNEKIFNSITGKYEEINDYYVLEFETNIELKENPEQYRSHLLSKLGAYSLDNPKKDIIYSEVFPELIESLKQSYRNEQKKVIANMAKNLVFFEAEKKGEEDPNQDIQTPLSEENRKQIQQTLNNLKNKYHYTENGALTLIKNIIKDRY
;
A
#
# COMPACT_ATOMS: atom_id res chain seq x y z
N MET A 1 -33.51 12.71 22.65
CA MET A 1 -32.31 12.59 21.78
C MET A 1 -32.51 11.65 20.57
N ALA A 2 -33.74 11.18 20.25
CA ALA A 2 -33.95 10.21 19.17
C ALA A 2 -34.36 10.81 17.81
N THR A 3 -34.58 12.13 17.70
CA THR A 3 -35.13 12.80 16.51
C THR A 3 -34.10 13.57 15.67
N ASN A 4 -32.92 13.89 16.20
CA ASN A 4 -31.93 14.72 15.51
C ASN A 4 -31.27 13.99 14.31
N TRP A 5 -31.07 12.67 14.42
CA TRP A 5 -30.48 11.89 13.33
C TRP A 5 -31.41 11.76 12.12
N ILE A 6 -32.73 11.81 12.32
CA ILE A 6 -33.73 11.76 11.23
C ILE A 6 -33.69 13.08 10.46
N GLU A 7 -33.62 14.21 11.16
CA GLU A 7 -33.50 15.53 10.53
C GLU A 7 -32.18 15.65 9.74
N GLU A 8 -31.07 15.19 10.32
CA GLU A 8 -29.77 15.13 9.65
C GLU A 8 -29.78 14.17 8.44
N ALA A 9 -30.43 13.00 8.56
CA ALA A 9 -30.60 12.08 7.45
C ALA A 9 -31.46 12.67 6.33
N ASN A 10 -32.54 13.39 6.67
CA ASN A 10 -33.40 14.04 5.69
C ASN A 10 -32.67 15.16 4.92
N GLN A 11 -31.82 15.94 5.61
CA GLN A 11 -30.97 16.95 4.97
C GLN A 11 -29.92 16.30 4.03
N ASN A 12 -29.32 15.18 4.44
CA ASN A 12 -28.39 14.43 3.60
C ASN A 12 -29.06 13.79 2.37
N ILE A 13 -30.29 13.26 2.50
CA ILE A 13 -31.04 12.69 1.38
C ILE A 13 -31.44 13.78 0.35
N GLN A 14 -31.90 14.95 0.83
CA GLN A 14 -32.29 16.06 -0.05
C GLN A 14 -31.11 16.65 -0.85
N SER A 15 -29.89 16.60 -0.31
CA SER A 15 -28.68 17.03 -1.01
C SER A 15 -28.12 16.00 -1.99
N GLN A 16 -28.46 14.72 -1.84
CA GLN A 16 -27.88 13.61 -2.61
C GLN A 16 -28.78 13.06 -3.72
N HIS A 17 -30.12 13.14 -3.59
CA HIS A 17 -31.05 12.60 -4.58
C HIS A 17 -31.84 13.72 -5.28
N GLY A 18 -31.24 14.31 -6.32
CA GLY A 18 -31.98 15.17 -7.24
C GLY A 18 -32.72 14.31 -8.26
N ILE A 19 -34.01 14.09 -8.07
CA ILE A 19 -34.92 13.69 -9.16
C ILE A 19 -35.09 14.92 -10.05
N MET A 20 -34.92 14.75 -11.36
CA MET A 20 -35.01 15.86 -12.30
C MET A 20 -35.63 15.46 -13.63
N GLY A 21 -36.19 16.44 -14.34
CA GLY A 21 -36.60 16.28 -15.73
C GLY A 21 -35.40 16.27 -16.69
N PHE A 22 -35.63 15.87 -17.94
CA PHE A 22 -34.59 15.90 -18.97
C PHE A 22 -34.04 17.32 -19.24
N GLU A 23 -34.90 18.33 -19.25
CA GLU A 23 -34.48 19.73 -19.46
C GLU A 23 -33.60 20.24 -18.31
N GLU A 24 -33.99 19.96 -17.07
CA GLU A 24 -33.21 20.31 -15.87
C GLU A 24 -31.83 19.64 -15.88
N TYR A 25 -31.76 18.38 -16.34
CA TYR A 25 -30.48 17.69 -16.56
C TYR A 25 -29.62 18.38 -17.63
N MET A 26 -30.23 18.86 -18.73
CA MET A 26 -29.48 19.57 -19.77
C MET A 26 -28.84 20.85 -19.25
N GLU A 27 -29.43 21.54 -18.27
CA GLU A 27 -28.79 22.69 -17.61
C GLU A 27 -27.52 22.28 -16.83
N ILE A 28 -27.52 21.10 -16.20
CA ILE A 28 -26.34 20.55 -15.51
C ILE A 28 -25.24 20.25 -16.52
N PHE A 29 -25.60 19.58 -17.64
CA PHE A 29 -24.70 19.31 -18.74
C PHE A 29 -24.10 20.60 -19.34
N GLU A 30 -24.91 21.64 -19.53
CA GLU A 30 -24.43 22.90 -20.09
C GLU A 30 -23.44 23.63 -19.17
N LYS A 31 -23.64 23.53 -17.84
CA LYS A 31 -22.73 24.10 -16.84
C LYS A 31 -21.40 23.33 -16.78
N ASN A 32 -21.45 21.99 -16.84
CA ASN A 32 -20.28 21.14 -16.62
C ASN A 32 -20.17 20.00 -17.65
N PRO A 33 -19.98 20.29 -18.95
CA PRO A 33 -20.04 19.28 -20.00
C PRO A 33 -18.94 18.24 -19.89
N LEU A 34 -17.78 18.61 -19.34
CA LEU A 34 -16.66 17.67 -19.12
C LEU A 34 -16.97 16.61 -18.06
N MET A 35 -17.72 16.96 -17.00
CA MET A 35 -18.04 16.00 -15.95
C MET A 35 -19.09 14.98 -16.41
N GLU A 36 -20.01 15.40 -17.28
CA GLU A 36 -21.04 14.52 -17.82
C GLU A 36 -20.52 13.61 -18.93
N LEU A 37 -19.52 14.04 -19.71
CA LEU A 37 -18.98 13.26 -20.83
C LEU A 37 -17.88 12.28 -20.45
N ARG A 38 -17.87 11.77 -19.22
CA ARG A 38 -16.83 10.84 -18.72
C ARG A 38 -17.25 9.39 -18.87
N PRO A 39 -16.54 8.59 -19.69
CA PRO A 39 -16.62 7.14 -19.62
C PRO A 39 -16.00 6.60 -18.33
N SER A 40 -16.22 5.31 -18.06
CA SER A 40 -15.73 4.60 -16.87
C SER A 40 -14.23 4.80 -16.59
N TYR A 41 -13.36 4.74 -17.60
CA TYR A 41 -11.91 4.90 -17.41
C TYR A 41 -11.51 6.34 -17.03
N ILE A 42 -12.15 7.37 -17.59
CA ILE A 42 -11.92 8.76 -17.19
C ILE A 42 -12.46 8.99 -15.78
N TYR A 43 -13.65 8.46 -15.48
CA TYR A 43 -14.25 8.56 -14.17
C TYR A 43 -13.36 7.95 -13.08
N LEU A 44 -12.74 6.79 -13.33
CA LEU A 44 -11.80 6.18 -12.39
C LEU A 44 -10.52 7.01 -12.26
N LYS A 45 -9.97 7.52 -13.36
CA LYS A 45 -8.80 8.41 -13.31
C LYS A 45 -9.09 9.65 -12.47
N ASP A 46 -10.23 10.28 -12.68
CA ASP A 46 -10.68 11.44 -11.90
C ASP A 46 -10.85 11.09 -10.41
N ALA A 47 -11.29 9.87 -10.08
CA ALA A 47 -11.34 9.41 -8.71
C ALA A 47 -9.93 9.33 -8.09
N PHE A 48 -8.94 8.78 -8.80
CA PHE A 48 -7.54 8.77 -8.35
C PHE A 48 -7.02 10.21 -8.13
N ASP A 49 -7.29 11.11 -9.07
CA ASP A 49 -6.85 12.51 -9.00
C ASP A 49 -7.54 13.27 -7.87
N PHE A 50 -8.81 12.97 -7.59
CA PHE A 50 -9.58 13.56 -6.50
C PHE A 50 -8.99 13.26 -5.12
N PHE A 51 -8.63 12.01 -4.86
CA PHE A 51 -7.96 11.64 -3.61
C PHE A 51 -6.52 12.14 -3.58
N GLY A 52 -5.87 12.25 -4.74
CA GLY A 52 -4.52 12.78 -4.87
C GLY A 52 -3.43 11.84 -4.37
N LYS A 53 -2.23 12.41 -4.21
CA LYS A 53 -1.03 11.71 -3.74
C LYS A 53 -0.54 12.33 -2.44
N SER A 54 0.03 11.50 -1.57
CA SER A 54 0.76 11.95 -0.38
C SER A 54 2.06 12.64 -0.76
N GLU A 55 2.73 13.28 0.21
CA GLU A 55 4.02 13.95 0.01
C GLU A 55 5.09 13.00 -0.57
N ASN A 56 4.98 11.70 -0.28
CA ASN A 56 5.88 10.65 -0.78
C ASN A 56 5.48 10.13 -2.18
N GLY A 57 4.51 10.76 -2.85
CA GLY A 57 4.06 10.39 -4.19
C GLY A 57 3.15 9.16 -4.26
N GLN A 58 2.74 8.61 -3.10
CA GLN A 58 1.85 7.45 -3.01
C GLN A 58 0.39 7.88 -3.12
N PHE A 59 -0.47 7.13 -3.80
CA PHE A 59 -1.89 7.50 -3.92
C PHE A 59 -2.61 7.34 -2.58
N ILE A 60 -3.26 8.42 -2.13
CA ILE A 60 -3.96 8.46 -0.84
C ILE A 60 -5.08 7.42 -0.79
N LEU A 61 -5.73 7.17 -1.94
CA LEU A 61 -6.78 6.16 -2.09
C LEU A 61 -6.42 4.79 -1.49
N PHE A 62 -5.17 4.33 -1.65
CA PHE A 62 -4.74 3.03 -1.14
C PHE A 62 -4.40 3.04 0.35
N GLN A 63 -4.06 4.21 0.89
CA GLN A 63 -3.69 4.40 2.30
C GLN A 63 -4.90 4.61 3.22
N MET A 64 -6.06 4.99 2.67
CA MET A 64 -7.27 5.19 3.47
C MET A 64 -7.64 3.91 4.24
N GLU A 65 -8.29 4.03 5.38
CA GLU A 65 -8.78 2.87 6.14
C GLU A 65 -10.30 2.74 6.00
N HIS A 66 -10.76 1.54 5.64
CA HIS A 66 -12.18 1.20 5.63
C HIS A 66 -12.39 -0.14 6.32
N ALA A 67 -13.49 -0.29 7.05
CA ALA A 67 -13.82 -1.51 7.78
C ALA A 67 -13.85 -2.77 6.89
N ASP A 68 -14.27 -2.64 5.63
CA ASP A 68 -14.37 -3.72 4.65
C ASP A 68 -13.21 -3.75 3.64
N SER A 69 -12.28 -2.80 3.72
CA SER A 69 -11.12 -2.68 2.83
C SER A 69 -9.96 -1.99 3.55
N PRO A 70 -9.06 -2.74 4.21
CA PRO A 70 -7.89 -2.17 4.89
C PRO A 70 -6.95 -1.49 3.89
N ALA A 71 -6.06 -0.64 4.39
CA ALA A 71 -5.03 0.02 3.60
C ALA A 71 -4.11 -0.99 2.89
N VAL A 72 -3.58 -0.58 1.73
CA VAL A 72 -2.58 -1.34 0.97
C VAL A 72 -1.25 -0.62 1.09
N TYR A 73 -0.25 -1.31 1.64
CA TYR A 73 1.09 -0.78 1.87
C TYR A 73 2.08 -1.34 0.85
N GLY A 74 3.10 -0.54 0.49
CA GLY A 74 4.26 -0.96 -0.31
C GLY A 74 4.02 -1.37 -1.78
N GLN A 75 2.79 -1.33 -2.31
CA GLN A 75 2.46 -1.77 -3.68
C GLN A 75 2.49 -0.64 -4.73
N HIS A 76 3.43 0.29 -4.60
CA HIS A 76 3.45 1.53 -5.39
C HIS A 76 3.63 1.32 -6.89
N LEU A 77 4.42 0.32 -7.30
CA LEU A 77 4.66 0.02 -8.72
C LEU A 77 3.37 -0.47 -9.41
N PRO A 78 2.67 -1.51 -8.91
CA PRO A 78 1.35 -1.88 -9.44
C PRO A 78 0.35 -0.73 -9.45
N GLU A 79 0.27 0.06 -8.37
CA GLU A 79 -0.65 1.20 -8.27
C GLU A 79 -0.38 2.24 -9.36
N ALA A 80 0.89 2.60 -9.58
CA ALA A 80 1.32 3.52 -10.63
C ALA A 80 1.05 2.96 -12.03
N GLU A 81 1.27 1.65 -12.24
CA GLU A 81 0.99 1.00 -13.52
C GLU A 81 -0.51 0.99 -13.84
N ILE A 82 -1.38 0.76 -12.86
CA ILE A 82 -2.84 0.87 -13.02
C ILE A 82 -3.23 2.29 -13.45
N TYR A 83 -2.70 3.31 -12.76
CA TYR A 83 -2.98 4.69 -13.11
C TYR A 83 -2.47 5.06 -14.51
N GLN A 84 -1.27 4.60 -14.88
CA GLN A 84 -0.73 4.79 -16.23
C GLN A 84 -1.61 4.12 -17.30
N ASN A 85 -2.18 2.95 -17.01
CA ASN A 85 -3.14 2.31 -17.91
C ASN A 85 -4.40 3.16 -18.12
N LEU A 86 -4.91 3.82 -17.06
CA LEU A 86 -6.05 4.75 -17.19
C LEU A 86 -5.71 5.97 -18.07
N ILE A 87 -4.49 6.50 -17.96
CA ILE A 87 -3.99 7.56 -18.87
C ILE A 87 -3.95 7.05 -20.32
N ASN A 88 -3.37 5.88 -20.54
CA ASN A 88 -3.27 5.30 -21.87
C ASN A 88 -4.67 5.09 -22.50
N PHE A 89 -5.66 4.63 -21.72
CA PHE A 89 -7.05 4.50 -22.20
C PHE A 89 -7.69 5.85 -22.54
N GLN A 90 -7.34 6.91 -21.82
CA GLN A 90 -7.75 8.26 -22.15
C GLN A 90 -7.17 8.76 -23.47
N GLU A 91 -5.90 8.49 -23.73
CA GLU A 91 -5.23 8.85 -24.99
C GLU A 91 -5.74 8.01 -26.18
N GLU A 92 -6.01 6.72 -25.96
CA GLU A 92 -6.63 5.84 -26.96
C GLU A 92 -8.11 6.21 -27.19
N GLY A 93 -8.80 6.73 -26.15
CA GLY A 93 -10.21 7.13 -26.17
C GLY A 93 -11.20 5.96 -26.02
N ILE A 94 -10.70 4.76 -25.75
CA ILE A 94 -11.48 3.54 -25.56
C ILE A 94 -10.85 2.69 -24.46
N ASN A 95 -11.67 2.07 -23.63
CA ASN A 95 -11.21 1.03 -22.73
C ASN A 95 -11.28 -0.34 -23.44
N ASN A 96 -10.18 -0.72 -24.08
CA ASN A 96 -10.11 -1.90 -24.94
C ASN A 96 -9.27 -3.05 -24.37
N LYS A 97 -8.85 -2.96 -23.09
CA LYS A 97 -7.99 -3.98 -22.47
C LYS A 97 -8.49 -4.38 -21.09
N PHE A 98 -8.34 -5.66 -20.81
CA PHE A 98 -8.57 -6.25 -19.51
C PHE A 98 -7.34 -6.08 -18.63
N LEU A 99 -7.48 -5.57 -17.41
CA LEU A 99 -6.37 -5.46 -16.46
C LEU A 99 -6.26 -6.71 -15.59
N LEU A 100 -5.24 -7.54 -15.79
CA LEU A 100 -5.03 -8.75 -14.99
C LEU A 100 -3.85 -8.59 -14.03
N LEU A 101 -4.14 -8.51 -12.73
CA LEU A 101 -3.12 -8.50 -11.68
C LEU A 101 -2.67 -9.94 -11.40
N VAL A 102 -1.38 -10.20 -11.54
CA VAL A 102 -0.77 -11.52 -11.39
C VAL A 102 0.31 -11.47 -10.30
N GLY A 103 0.31 -12.46 -9.41
CA GLY A 103 1.30 -12.54 -8.34
C GLY A 103 0.99 -13.64 -7.33
N PRO A 104 1.84 -13.87 -6.33
CA PRO A 104 1.66 -14.95 -5.37
C PRO A 104 0.51 -14.69 -4.37
N ASN A 105 0.05 -15.73 -3.68
CA ASN A 105 -1.12 -15.63 -2.80
C ASN A 105 -0.86 -14.69 -1.61
N GLY A 106 -1.68 -13.67 -1.43
CA GLY A 106 -1.49 -12.70 -0.35
C GLY A 106 -0.66 -11.46 -0.73
N SER A 107 -0.25 -11.31 -1.99
CA SER A 107 0.42 -10.09 -2.50
C SER A 107 -0.52 -8.87 -2.69
N ALA A 108 -1.61 -8.77 -1.94
CA ALA A 108 -2.57 -7.65 -2.00
C ALA A 108 -3.30 -7.38 -3.34
N LYS A 109 -3.18 -8.22 -4.38
CA LYS A 109 -3.90 -8.07 -5.68
C LYS A 109 -5.38 -7.69 -5.54
N THR A 110 -6.13 -8.50 -4.80
CA THR A 110 -7.57 -8.28 -4.58
C THR A 110 -7.81 -7.04 -3.71
N SER A 111 -6.92 -6.75 -2.77
CA SER A 111 -7.01 -5.54 -1.94
C SER A 111 -6.85 -4.27 -2.78
N ILE A 112 -5.95 -4.25 -3.77
CA ILE A 112 -5.77 -3.14 -4.71
C ILE A 112 -7.07 -2.88 -5.50
N LEU A 113 -7.64 -3.91 -6.12
CA LEU A 113 -8.89 -3.73 -6.88
C LEU A 113 -10.07 -3.32 -5.98
N ARG A 114 -10.16 -3.88 -4.77
CA ARG A 114 -11.16 -3.47 -3.78
C ARG A 114 -11.02 -2.00 -3.39
N LYS A 115 -9.80 -1.50 -3.23
CA LYS A 115 -9.55 -0.07 -2.98
C LYS A 115 -10.02 0.80 -4.13
N ILE A 116 -9.74 0.41 -5.37
CA ILE A 116 -10.23 1.15 -6.56
C ILE A 116 -11.76 1.19 -6.58
N MET A 117 -12.41 0.05 -6.36
CA MET A 117 -13.87 -0.03 -6.30
C MET A 117 -14.46 0.82 -5.16
N LYS A 118 -13.81 0.83 -3.99
CA LYS A 118 -14.24 1.62 -2.83
C LYS A 118 -14.03 3.12 -3.05
N GLY A 119 -12.90 3.50 -3.65
CA GLY A 119 -12.62 4.87 -4.08
C GLY A 119 -13.65 5.38 -5.06
N ALA A 120 -14.02 4.56 -6.05
CA ALA A 120 -15.08 4.90 -7.01
C ALA A 120 -16.45 5.07 -6.32
N GLU A 121 -16.76 4.23 -5.33
CA GLU A 121 -17.96 4.36 -4.49
C GLU A 121 -17.97 5.67 -3.68
N GLU A 122 -16.88 6.02 -2.99
CA GLU A 122 -16.79 7.26 -2.22
C GLU A 122 -16.78 8.49 -3.11
N TYR A 123 -16.03 8.46 -4.21
CA TYR A 123 -16.03 9.52 -5.21
C TYR A 123 -17.42 9.78 -5.77
N SER A 124 -18.22 8.72 -6.01
CA SER A 124 -19.60 8.86 -6.53
C SER A 124 -20.55 9.62 -5.61
N LYS A 125 -20.25 9.66 -4.31
CA LYS A 125 -21.02 10.40 -3.29
C LYS A 125 -20.69 11.90 -3.32
N THR A 126 -19.56 12.31 -3.88
CA THR A 126 -19.15 13.72 -4.01
C THR A 126 -19.86 14.40 -5.19
N ASN A 127 -19.94 15.73 -5.18
CA ASN A 127 -20.51 16.48 -6.32
C ASN A 127 -19.67 16.34 -7.60
N GLN A 128 -18.35 16.18 -7.48
CA GLN A 128 -17.45 15.99 -8.62
C GLN A 128 -17.60 14.60 -9.26
N GLY A 129 -17.95 13.58 -8.48
CA GLY A 129 -18.23 12.22 -8.96
C GLY A 129 -19.70 11.95 -9.27
N ALA A 130 -20.52 12.97 -9.49
CA ALA A 130 -21.93 12.76 -9.81
C ALA A 130 -22.10 11.96 -11.11
N LEU A 131 -22.99 10.96 -11.08
CA LEU A 131 -23.37 10.11 -12.20
C LEU A 131 -24.88 10.08 -12.33
N TYR A 132 -25.39 10.25 -13.56
CA TYR A 132 -26.83 10.30 -13.83
C TYR A 132 -27.27 9.21 -14.78
N THR A 133 -28.42 8.62 -14.53
CA THR A 133 -29.13 7.74 -15.46
C THR A 133 -30.59 8.20 -15.58
N PHE A 134 -31.42 7.48 -16.33
CA PHE A 134 -32.82 7.81 -16.47
C PHE A 134 -33.74 6.59 -16.36
N SER A 135 -34.98 6.91 -16.01
CA SER A 135 -36.10 5.99 -15.90
C SER A 135 -37.28 6.56 -16.69
N TRP A 136 -38.07 5.68 -17.31
CA TRP A 136 -39.30 6.07 -17.99
C TRP A 136 -40.46 6.11 -17.01
N ILE A 137 -41.16 7.25 -16.95
CA ILE A 137 -42.33 7.47 -16.09
C ILE A 137 -43.59 7.52 -16.94
N PHE A 138 -44.53 6.66 -16.59
CA PHE A 138 -45.85 6.61 -17.20
C PHE A 138 -46.89 7.05 -16.18
N PRO A 139 -47.58 8.18 -16.40
CA PRO A 139 -48.67 8.62 -15.52
C PRO A 139 -49.95 7.79 -15.72
N ILE A 140 -50.82 7.77 -14.71
CA ILE A 140 -52.13 7.13 -14.77
C ILE A 140 -53.03 7.82 -15.81
N ASP A 141 -53.81 7.04 -16.57
CA ASP A 141 -54.69 7.53 -17.65
C ASP A 141 -55.64 8.67 -17.22
N ASN A 142 -56.15 8.63 -15.98
CA ASN A 142 -57.05 9.65 -15.43
C ASN A 142 -56.36 11.01 -15.27
N TYR A 143 -55.06 11.03 -15.04
CA TYR A 143 -54.27 12.26 -14.88
C TYR A 143 -54.07 12.99 -16.22
N ILE A 144 -53.93 12.24 -17.32
CA ILE A 144 -53.75 12.79 -18.67
C ILE A 144 -55.10 13.20 -19.30
N LYS A 145 -56.16 12.39 -19.09
CA LYS A 145 -57.45 12.57 -19.78
C LYS A 145 -58.48 13.37 -18.98
N GLY A 146 -58.27 13.60 -17.69
CA GLY A 146 -59.26 14.17 -16.78
C GLY A 146 -60.39 13.17 -16.48
N THR A 147 -61.04 13.33 -15.35
CA THR A 147 -62.21 12.53 -14.95
C THR A 147 -63.33 12.74 -15.98
N LEU A 148 -63.82 11.66 -16.59
CA LEU A 148 -65.04 11.66 -17.42
C LEU A 148 -66.26 11.97 -16.52
N GLY A 149 -66.47 13.23 -16.17
CA GLY A 149 -67.66 13.77 -15.54
C GLY A 149 -68.24 14.89 -16.40
N LEU A 150 -69.57 14.95 -16.51
CA LEU A 150 -70.30 15.82 -17.46
C LEU A 150 -70.15 17.35 -17.26
N THR A 151 -69.29 17.82 -16.36
CA THR A 151 -69.07 19.24 -16.12
C THR A 151 -67.64 19.52 -15.65
N SER A 152 -66.68 19.56 -16.57
CA SER A 152 -65.43 20.31 -16.38
C SER A 152 -64.63 20.40 -17.68
N GLN A 153 -64.14 21.60 -17.98
CA GLN A 153 -63.30 21.90 -19.12
C GLN A 153 -62.07 20.98 -19.20
N LYS A 154 -61.74 20.58 -20.43
CA LYS A 154 -60.50 19.88 -20.77
C LYS A 154 -59.29 20.74 -20.39
N SER A 155 -58.50 20.30 -19.42
CA SER A 155 -57.04 20.32 -19.43
C SER A 155 -56.54 19.88 -18.05
N GLY A 156 -55.96 18.67 -17.96
CA GLY A 156 -54.97 18.44 -16.91
C GLY A 156 -53.85 19.49 -17.05
N PRO A 157 -53.11 19.83 -15.97
CA PRO A 157 -52.02 20.78 -16.07
C PRO A 157 -51.07 20.36 -17.20
N LYS A 158 -50.78 21.28 -18.15
CA LYS A 158 -49.74 21.07 -19.15
C LYS A 158 -48.39 21.07 -18.43
N LEU A 159 -48.02 19.92 -17.89
CA LEU A 159 -46.73 19.74 -17.26
C LEU A 159 -45.65 19.66 -18.36
N ASN A 160 -44.55 20.37 -18.11
CA ASN A 160 -43.36 20.31 -18.96
C ASN A 160 -42.55 19.02 -18.73
N THR A 161 -42.81 18.30 -17.62
CA THR A 161 -42.17 17.02 -17.28
C THR A 161 -43.09 16.18 -16.38
N PHE A 162 -43.01 14.86 -16.51
CA PHE A 162 -43.62 13.89 -15.60
C PHE A 162 -42.64 13.38 -14.51
N ALA A 163 -41.40 13.88 -14.50
CA ALA A 163 -40.36 13.45 -13.55
C ALA A 163 -40.74 13.69 -12.07
N HIS A 164 -41.49 14.76 -11.80
CA HIS A 164 -41.85 15.22 -10.45
C HIS A 164 -43.25 14.77 -10.00
N LEU A 165 -43.85 13.79 -10.69
CA LEU A 165 -45.14 13.24 -10.28
C LEU A 165 -45.00 12.47 -8.96
N ASP A 166 -46.01 12.61 -8.09
CA ASP A 166 -46.14 11.78 -6.90
C ASP A 166 -46.37 10.32 -7.29
N ASP A 167 -45.90 9.37 -6.47
CA ASP A 167 -46.06 7.91 -6.73
C ASP A 167 -47.51 7.49 -6.97
N LYS A 168 -48.48 8.19 -6.34
CA LYS A 168 -49.92 7.94 -6.51
C LYS A 168 -50.44 8.22 -7.92
N ASP A 169 -49.73 9.05 -8.68
CA ASP A 169 -50.10 9.49 -10.03
C ASP A 169 -49.31 8.74 -11.13
N ILE A 170 -48.44 7.80 -10.73
CA ILE A 170 -47.59 7.00 -11.63
C ILE A 170 -48.18 5.59 -11.80
N SER A 171 -48.42 5.18 -13.04
CA SER A 171 -48.87 3.82 -13.36
C SER A 171 -47.71 2.82 -13.46
N ALA A 172 -46.57 3.25 -13.99
CA ALA A 172 -45.39 2.41 -14.17
C ALA A 172 -44.10 3.23 -14.25
N ILE A 173 -43.02 2.63 -13.74
CA ILE A 173 -41.65 3.13 -13.83
C ILE A 173 -40.80 2.04 -14.48
N LEU A 174 -40.12 2.36 -15.59
CA LEU A 174 -39.16 1.46 -16.22
C LEU A 174 -37.76 2.03 -16.14
N ASN A 175 -36.95 1.51 -15.22
CA ASN A 175 -35.56 1.93 -15.00
C ASN A 175 -34.66 1.43 -16.12
N SER A 176 -33.67 2.21 -16.56
CA SER A 176 -32.66 1.75 -17.51
C SER A 176 -31.72 0.69 -16.90
N GLU A 177 -31.76 -0.55 -17.42
CA GLU A 177 -30.98 -1.69 -16.89
C GLU A 177 -29.46 -1.49 -17.00
N LEU A 178 -29.01 -0.95 -18.12
CA LEU A 178 -27.60 -0.62 -18.37
C LEU A 178 -27.21 0.76 -17.81
N LYS A 179 -28.11 1.43 -17.07
CA LYS A 179 -27.88 2.79 -16.58
C LYS A 179 -27.48 3.77 -17.71
N ASP A 180 -28.11 3.63 -18.88
CA ASP A 180 -27.91 4.49 -20.04
C ASP A 180 -27.83 5.96 -19.64
N HIS A 181 -26.87 6.64 -20.24
CA HIS A 181 -26.63 8.05 -19.98
C HIS A 181 -27.77 8.89 -20.57
N PRO A 182 -28.29 9.92 -19.86
CA PRO A 182 -29.41 10.73 -20.36
C PRO A 182 -29.12 11.37 -21.73
N LEU A 183 -27.88 11.79 -22.00
CA LEU A 183 -27.47 12.29 -23.32
C LEU A 183 -27.70 11.30 -24.48
N LEU A 184 -27.80 9.98 -24.22
CA LEU A 184 -28.10 9.01 -25.27
C LEU A 184 -29.52 9.17 -25.84
N LEU A 185 -30.43 9.84 -25.10
CA LEU A 185 -31.78 10.19 -25.59
C LEU A 185 -31.76 11.20 -26.75
N ILE A 186 -30.67 11.96 -26.88
CA ILE A 186 -30.47 12.90 -27.99
C ILE A 186 -30.08 12.11 -29.24
N PRO A 187 -30.76 12.29 -30.39
CA PRO A 187 -30.39 11.65 -31.64
C PRO A 187 -28.90 11.86 -31.96
N THR A 188 -28.23 10.80 -32.38
CA THR A 188 -26.76 10.74 -32.53
C THR A 188 -26.18 11.92 -33.31
N ASN A 189 -26.80 12.30 -34.43
CA ASN A 189 -26.32 13.41 -35.28
C ASN A 189 -26.40 14.77 -34.59
N LEU A 190 -27.42 15.00 -33.75
CA LEU A 190 -27.56 16.24 -32.99
C LEU A 190 -26.64 16.25 -31.78
N ARG A 191 -26.52 15.12 -31.09
CA ARG A 191 -25.61 14.96 -29.96
C ARG A 191 -24.16 15.24 -30.35
N LYS A 192 -23.73 14.72 -31.50
CA LYS A 192 -22.39 15.00 -32.08
C LYS A 192 -22.17 16.50 -32.27
N LYS A 193 -23.12 17.21 -32.88
CA LYS A 193 -23.04 18.67 -33.06
C LYS A 193 -22.94 19.41 -31.74
N ILE A 194 -23.78 19.07 -30.75
CA ILE A 194 -23.76 19.70 -29.42
C ILE A 194 -22.38 19.54 -28.76
N ILE A 195 -21.80 18.33 -28.84
CA ILE A 195 -20.46 18.06 -28.29
C ILE A 195 -19.39 18.84 -29.07
N GLU A 196 -19.43 18.79 -30.41
CA GLU A 196 -18.46 19.51 -31.26
C GLU A 196 -18.50 21.03 -31.02
N ASP A 197 -19.68 21.62 -30.89
CA ASP A 197 -19.86 23.04 -30.64
C ASP A 197 -19.31 23.44 -29.26
N LYS A 198 -19.57 22.61 -28.23
CA LYS A 198 -19.10 22.87 -26.85
C LYS A 198 -17.58 22.73 -26.68
N PHE A 199 -16.92 21.90 -27.49
CA PHE A 199 -15.49 21.61 -27.38
C PHE A 199 -14.65 22.17 -28.53
N LYS A 200 -15.20 23.11 -29.31
CA LYS A 200 -14.52 23.73 -30.46
C LYS A 200 -13.17 24.36 -30.09
N ASP A 201 -13.07 24.96 -28.90
CA ASP A 201 -11.86 25.62 -28.39
C ASP A 201 -10.87 24.64 -27.72
N HIS A 202 -11.21 23.36 -27.65
CA HIS A 202 -10.40 22.29 -27.02
C HIS A 202 -10.24 21.08 -27.96
N PRO A 203 -9.46 21.21 -29.04
CA PRO A 203 -9.38 20.19 -30.10
C PRO A 203 -8.88 18.83 -29.60
N GLU A 204 -7.92 18.80 -28.67
CA GLU A 204 -7.38 17.56 -28.11
C GLU A 204 -8.44 16.77 -27.32
N LYS A 205 -9.24 17.47 -26.50
CA LYS A 205 -10.32 16.85 -25.73
C LYS A 205 -11.45 16.37 -26.65
N LEU A 206 -11.75 17.14 -27.70
CA LEU A 206 -12.75 16.76 -28.68
C LEU A 206 -12.38 15.46 -29.42
N GLU A 207 -11.10 15.29 -29.81
CA GLU A 207 -10.62 14.04 -30.42
C GLU A 207 -10.78 12.83 -29.49
N ALA A 208 -10.45 12.96 -28.21
CA ALA A 208 -10.67 11.90 -27.24
C ALA A 208 -12.18 11.58 -27.08
N LEU A 209 -13.01 12.61 -26.97
CA LEU A 209 -14.47 12.47 -26.85
C LEU A 209 -15.09 11.80 -28.07
N ARG A 210 -14.62 12.10 -29.28
CA ARG A 210 -15.07 11.48 -30.54
C ARG A 210 -14.92 9.97 -30.55
N ARG A 211 -13.99 9.43 -29.76
CA ARG A 211 -13.77 7.98 -29.64
C ARG A 211 -14.63 7.33 -28.57
N SER A 212 -15.16 8.12 -27.63
CA SER A 212 -15.96 7.64 -26.51
C SER A 212 -17.34 7.11 -26.94
N TYR A 213 -17.91 6.22 -26.11
CA TYR A 213 -19.26 5.68 -26.32
C TYR A 213 -20.33 6.80 -26.27
N LEU A 214 -20.13 7.86 -25.48
CA LEU A 214 -21.08 8.97 -25.41
C LEU A 214 -21.15 9.77 -26.72
N TYR A 215 -20.12 9.74 -27.55
CA TYR A 215 -20.15 10.36 -28.87
C TYR A 215 -20.73 9.42 -29.93
N LYS A 216 -20.27 8.17 -29.98
CA LYS A 216 -20.60 7.21 -31.06
C LYS A 216 -21.83 6.35 -30.78
N GLY A 217 -22.01 5.95 -29.53
CA GLY A 217 -22.94 4.91 -29.12
C GLY A 217 -24.40 5.32 -29.19
N ASP A 218 -25.29 4.40 -28.82
CA ASP A 218 -26.72 4.65 -28.87
C ASP A 218 -27.47 4.13 -27.64
N LEU A 219 -28.75 4.48 -27.52
CA LEU A 219 -29.63 3.88 -26.51
C LEU A 219 -29.59 2.35 -26.61
N SER A 220 -29.60 1.71 -25.45
CA SER A 220 -29.81 0.26 -25.36
C SER A 220 -31.10 -0.14 -26.06
N LYS A 221 -31.13 -1.36 -26.62
CA LYS A 221 -32.23 -1.83 -27.46
C LYS A 221 -33.62 -1.58 -26.85
N ARG A 222 -33.80 -1.91 -25.57
CA ARG A 222 -35.08 -1.74 -24.87
C ARG A 222 -35.47 -0.26 -24.76
N ASN A 223 -34.52 0.61 -24.41
CA ASN A 223 -34.78 2.05 -24.33
C ASN A 223 -35.05 2.66 -25.70
N ARG A 224 -34.37 2.19 -26.76
CA ARG A 224 -34.63 2.58 -28.15
C ARG A 224 -36.03 2.16 -28.61
N GLU A 225 -36.43 0.92 -28.33
CA GLU A 225 -37.78 0.42 -28.65
C GLU A 225 -38.88 1.22 -27.95
N ILE A 226 -38.69 1.54 -26.65
CA ILE A 226 -39.62 2.39 -25.90
C ILE A 226 -39.69 3.80 -26.51
N TYR A 227 -38.53 4.40 -26.81
CA TYR A 227 -38.44 5.72 -27.42
C TYR A 227 -39.19 5.79 -28.74
N ASP A 228 -38.95 4.84 -29.65
CA ASP A 228 -39.55 4.82 -30.99
C ASP A 228 -41.06 4.57 -30.92
N ALA A 229 -41.52 3.73 -29.99
CA ALA A 229 -42.94 3.50 -29.75
C ALA A 229 -43.66 4.77 -29.27
N MET A 230 -43.03 5.49 -28.34
CA MET A 230 -43.56 6.75 -27.80
C MET A 230 -43.51 7.86 -28.85
N LEU A 231 -42.46 7.91 -29.67
CA LEU A 231 -42.34 8.87 -30.76
C LEU A 231 -43.44 8.68 -31.80
N LYS A 232 -43.78 7.42 -32.14
CA LYS A 232 -44.92 7.09 -33.01
C LYS A 232 -46.25 7.55 -32.39
N LYS A 233 -46.44 7.31 -31.08
CA LYS A 233 -47.64 7.75 -30.35
C LYS A 233 -47.83 9.27 -30.39
N TYR A 234 -46.75 10.04 -30.29
CA TYR A 234 -46.77 11.50 -30.32
C TYR A 234 -46.51 12.11 -31.71
N ASN A 235 -46.75 11.36 -32.79
CA ASN A 235 -46.62 11.85 -34.17
C ASN A 235 -45.26 12.51 -34.49
N GLY A 236 -44.17 12.00 -33.91
CA GLY A 236 -42.83 12.54 -34.11
C GLY A 236 -42.41 13.66 -33.16
N ASN A 237 -43.22 14.02 -32.16
CA ASN A 237 -42.84 15.06 -31.21
C ASN A 237 -41.90 14.53 -30.11
N HIS A 238 -40.60 14.79 -30.26
CA HIS A 238 -39.57 14.44 -29.28
C HIS A 238 -39.79 15.11 -27.92
N TYR A 239 -40.33 16.34 -27.89
CA TYR A 239 -40.60 17.07 -26.64
C TYR A 239 -41.55 16.28 -25.73
N ASP A 240 -42.64 15.77 -26.31
CA ASP A 240 -43.63 14.99 -25.56
C ASP A 240 -43.11 13.61 -25.13
N VAL A 241 -42.16 13.02 -25.88
CA VAL A 241 -41.46 11.80 -25.44
C VAL A 241 -40.58 12.09 -24.24
N LEU A 242 -39.80 13.18 -24.28
CA LEU A 242 -38.86 13.55 -23.22
C LEU A 242 -39.55 13.94 -21.91
N LYS A 243 -40.84 14.33 -21.93
CA LYS A 243 -41.65 14.51 -20.70
C LYS A 243 -41.70 13.25 -19.84
N HIS A 244 -41.59 12.07 -20.44
CA HIS A 244 -41.62 10.79 -19.74
C HIS A 244 -40.27 10.42 -19.11
N ILE A 245 -39.24 11.25 -19.25
CA ILE A 245 -37.90 10.97 -18.75
C ILE A 245 -37.73 11.57 -17.36
N ARG A 246 -37.43 10.71 -16.40
CA ARG A 246 -36.97 11.07 -15.06
C ARG A 246 -35.49 10.74 -14.96
N VAL A 247 -34.67 11.76 -14.81
CA VAL A 247 -33.23 11.62 -14.60
C VAL A 247 -32.98 11.51 -13.11
N GLU A 248 -32.12 10.56 -12.74
CA GLU A 248 -31.82 10.22 -11.36
C GLU A 248 -30.30 10.10 -11.19
N ARG A 249 -29.78 10.67 -10.10
CA ARG A 249 -28.41 10.41 -9.67
C ARG A 249 -28.32 8.98 -9.13
N PHE A 250 -27.33 8.22 -9.61
CA PHE A 250 -27.03 6.91 -9.06
C PHE A 250 -25.62 6.89 -8.46
N PHE A 251 -25.41 5.96 -7.53
CA PHE A 251 -24.13 5.78 -6.84
C PHE A 251 -23.50 4.45 -7.24
N ILE A 252 -22.17 4.45 -7.29
CA ILE A 252 -21.40 3.22 -7.40
C ILE A 252 -21.44 2.55 -6.04
N SER A 253 -21.84 1.28 -5.99
CA SER A 253 -21.86 0.52 -4.75
C SER A 253 -21.57 -0.94 -5.00
N ARG A 254 -20.54 -1.45 -4.32
CA ARG A 254 -20.21 -2.88 -4.36
C ARG A 254 -21.25 -3.72 -3.63
N ARG A 255 -21.74 -3.23 -2.48
CA ARG A 255 -22.72 -3.94 -1.65
C ARG A 255 -24.04 -4.21 -2.38
N TYR A 256 -24.48 -3.26 -3.19
CA TYR A 256 -25.73 -3.37 -3.96
C TYR A 256 -25.49 -3.83 -5.41
N SER A 257 -24.27 -4.21 -5.76
CA SER A 257 -23.88 -4.59 -7.13
C SER A 257 -24.30 -3.54 -8.17
N SER A 258 -24.11 -2.26 -7.85
CA SER A 258 -24.43 -1.15 -8.76
C SER A 258 -23.14 -0.54 -9.28
N SER A 259 -22.80 -0.83 -10.54
CA SER A 259 -21.61 -0.29 -11.23
C SER A 259 -20.27 -0.66 -10.55
N SER A 260 -20.31 -1.64 -9.65
CA SER A 260 -19.15 -2.19 -8.97
C SER A 260 -19.49 -3.62 -8.59
N VAL A 261 -18.96 -4.59 -9.31
CA VAL A 261 -19.32 -6.01 -9.17
C VAL A 261 -18.07 -6.88 -9.18
N THR A 262 -18.06 -7.90 -8.31
CA THR A 262 -17.03 -8.93 -8.27
C THR A 262 -17.63 -10.25 -8.77
N ILE A 263 -17.01 -10.87 -9.77
CA ILE A 263 -17.31 -12.23 -10.24
C ILE A 263 -16.33 -13.19 -9.57
N GLU A 264 -16.88 -14.19 -8.88
CA GLU A 264 -16.10 -15.27 -8.29
C GLU A 264 -15.89 -16.44 -9.29
N PRO A 265 -14.94 -17.36 -9.04
CA PRO A 265 -14.74 -18.53 -9.89
C PRO A 265 -15.95 -19.47 -9.92
N GLN A 266 -16.88 -19.22 -10.84
CA GLN A 266 -18.11 -20.00 -11.00
C GLN A 266 -18.35 -20.37 -12.48
N LEU A 267 -19.16 -21.42 -12.70
CA LEU A 267 -19.50 -21.96 -14.03
C LEU A 267 -20.73 -21.30 -14.68
N HIS A 268 -21.37 -20.33 -14.02
CA HIS A 268 -22.55 -19.66 -14.55
C HIS A 268 -22.22 -18.63 -15.63
N VAL A 269 -23.25 -18.24 -16.39
CA VAL A 269 -23.17 -17.24 -17.46
C VAL A 269 -23.25 -15.85 -16.85
N ASP A 270 -22.25 -15.02 -17.13
CA ASP A 270 -22.08 -13.70 -16.51
C ASP A 270 -23.10 -12.63 -17.00
N ALA A 271 -23.91 -12.96 -18.02
CA ALA A 271 -25.00 -12.16 -18.55
C ALA A 271 -26.09 -13.02 -19.21
N ARG A 272 -27.36 -12.68 -18.98
CA ARG A 272 -28.52 -13.38 -19.53
C ARG A 272 -29.63 -12.42 -19.92
N MET A 273 -30.50 -12.87 -20.82
CA MET A 273 -31.68 -12.11 -21.22
C MET A 273 -32.96 -12.82 -20.75
N GLN A 274 -33.88 -12.06 -20.18
CA GLN A 274 -35.18 -12.52 -19.71
C GLN A 274 -36.30 -11.68 -20.33
N GLN A 275 -37.32 -12.29 -20.90
CA GLN A 275 -38.48 -11.57 -21.42
C GLN A 275 -39.36 -11.07 -20.26
N ILE A 276 -39.78 -9.80 -20.31
CA ILE A 276 -40.51 -9.14 -19.20
C ILE A 276 -42.04 -9.27 -19.36
N THR A 277 -42.54 -9.76 -20.51
CA THR A 277 -43.96 -9.69 -20.95
C THR A 277 -45.04 -10.32 -20.05
N MET A 278 -44.69 -10.87 -18.87
CA MET A 278 -45.63 -11.44 -17.90
C MET A 278 -45.68 -10.72 -16.54
N ASP A 279 -45.02 -9.56 -16.40
CA ASP A 279 -45.05 -8.78 -15.15
C ASP A 279 -46.34 -7.96 -15.00
N LYS A 280 -46.97 -7.98 -13.82
CA LYS A 280 -48.18 -7.19 -13.49
C LYS A 280 -47.98 -5.68 -13.69
N ARG A 281 -46.73 -5.21 -13.64
CA ARG A 281 -46.34 -3.82 -13.90
C ARG A 281 -46.59 -3.36 -15.35
N LEU A 282 -46.73 -4.30 -16.29
CA LEU A 282 -46.97 -3.97 -17.71
C LEU A 282 -48.41 -3.54 -18.00
N GLY A 283 -49.38 -3.86 -17.11
CA GLY A 283 -50.77 -3.44 -17.27
C GLY A 283 -50.96 -1.92 -17.19
N GLY A 284 -50.02 -1.21 -16.54
CA GLY A 284 -49.99 0.25 -16.46
C GLY A 284 -49.28 0.96 -17.63
N LEU A 285 -48.70 0.21 -18.58
CA LEU A 285 -48.01 0.81 -19.72
C LEU A 285 -49.00 1.28 -20.81
N PRO A 286 -48.62 2.28 -21.63
CA PRO A 286 -49.38 2.66 -22.81
C PRO A 286 -49.65 1.47 -23.75
N PRO A 287 -50.81 1.42 -24.45
CA PRO A 287 -51.14 0.32 -25.38
C PRO A 287 -50.06 0.06 -26.44
N SER A 288 -49.35 1.11 -26.88
CA SER A 288 -48.24 1.02 -27.82
C SER A 288 -47.06 0.18 -27.31
N LEU A 289 -46.86 0.09 -25.99
CA LEU A 289 -45.81 -0.70 -25.36
C LEU A 289 -46.31 -2.07 -24.89
N GLN A 290 -47.59 -2.20 -24.55
CA GLN A 290 -48.19 -3.48 -24.13
C GLN A 290 -48.11 -4.57 -25.21
N SER A 291 -48.15 -4.18 -26.49
CA SER A 291 -48.06 -5.11 -27.62
C SER A 291 -46.63 -5.53 -27.98
N MET A 292 -45.60 -5.00 -27.31
CA MET A 292 -44.20 -5.28 -27.64
C MET A 292 -43.58 -6.34 -26.73
N ASN A 293 -42.71 -7.18 -27.31
CA ASN A 293 -41.91 -8.13 -26.55
C ASN A 293 -40.67 -7.44 -25.98
N LEU A 294 -40.79 -6.84 -24.81
CA LEU A 294 -39.67 -6.21 -24.12
C LEU A 294 -38.81 -7.26 -23.39
N PHE A 295 -37.50 -7.17 -23.59
CA PHE A 295 -36.51 -8.02 -22.94
C PHE A 295 -35.70 -7.25 -21.91
N SER A 296 -35.45 -7.89 -20.77
CA SER A 296 -34.55 -7.45 -19.71
C SER A 296 -33.21 -8.14 -19.83
N MET A 297 -32.14 -7.39 -19.68
CA MET A 297 -30.79 -7.91 -19.48
C MET A 297 -30.49 -7.99 -17.98
N GLN A 298 -29.93 -9.12 -17.56
CA GLN A 298 -29.52 -9.37 -16.18
C GLN A 298 -28.13 -10.02 -16.17
N GLY A 299 -27.44 -9.92 -15.05
CA GLY A 299 -26.14 -10.53 -14.83
C GLY A 299 -25.11 -9.53 -14.32
N GLU A 300 -23.99 -10.04 -13.85
CA GLU A 300 -22.90 -9.30 -13.22
C GLU A 300 -22.30 -8.27 -14.17
N VAL A 301 -22.16 -8.60 -15.46
CA VAL A 301 -21.66 -7.67 -16.48
C VAL A 301 -22.62 -6.49 -16.67
N ILE A 302 -23.93 -6.75 -16.70
CA ILE A 302 -24.96 -5.70 -16.85
C ILE A 302 -25.00 -4.79 -15.63
N LEU A 303 -24.91 -5.38 -14.44
CA LEU A 303 -24.88 -4.68 -13.17
C LEU A 303 -23.62 -3.82 -13.00
N ALA A 304 -22.48 -4.23 -13.56
CA ALA A 304 -21.23 -3.47 -13.51
C ALA A 304 -21.17 -2.29 -14.50
N ASN A 305 -22.13 -2.15 -15.42
CA ASN A 305 -22.10 -1.09 -16.43
C ASN A 305 -21.96 0.30 -15.79
N ARG A 306 -21.15 1.16 -16.44
CA ARG A 306 -20.73 2.49 -15.98
C ARG A 306 -19.92 2.48 -14.68
N GLY A 307 -19.03 1.51 -14.56
CA GLY A 307 -18.12 1.43 -13.43
C GLY A 307 -17.12 0.28 -13.57
N VAL A 308 -16.98 -0.55 -12.54
CA VAL A 308 -15.90 -1.56 -12.44
C VAL A 308 -16.45 -2.98 -12.37
N LEU A 309 -15.87 -3.88 -13.16
CA LEU A 309 -16.09 -5.33 -13.06
C LEU A 309 -14.78 -6.02 -12.69
N GLU A 310 -14.76 -6.66 -11.52
CA GLU A 310 -13.63 -7.42 -11.00
C GLU A 310 -13.84 -8.92 -11.18
N PHE A 311 -12.90 -9.63 -11.80
CA PHE A 311 -12.84 -11.09 -11.78
C PHE A 311 -11.86 -11.57 -10.70
N SER A 312 -12.37 -12.19 -9.65
CA SER A 312 -11.56 -12.81 -8.62
C SER A 312 -11.03 -14.16 -9.12
N ASP A 313 -9.69 -14.33 -9.13
CA ASP A 313 -9.02 -15.55 -9.61
C ASP A 313 -9.52 -16.05 -10.99
N LEU A 314 -9.54 -15.17 -11.99
CA LEU A 314 -10.10 -15.42 -13.33
C LEU A 314 -9.64 -16.76 -13.94
N LEU A 315 -8.33 -17.05 -13.87
CA LEU A 315 -7.73 -18.22 -14.52
C LEU A 315 -7.99 -19.55 -13.79
N LYS A 316 -8.74 -19.55 -12.68
CA LYS A 316 -9.33 -20.79 -12.12
C LYS A 316 -10.54 -21.26 -12.91
N ARG A 317 -11.21 -20.36 -13.63
CA ARG A 317 -12.37 -20.69 -14.47
C ARG A 317 -11.89 -21.34 -15.77
N PRO A 318 -12.66 -22.27 -16.36
CA PRO A 318 -12.40 -22.75 -17.71
C PRO A 318 -12.44 -21.58 -18.70
N LEU A 319 -11.48 -21.51 -19.63
CA LEU A 319 -11.36 -20.40 -20.57
C LEU A 319 -12.64 -20.15 -21.39
N ASP A 320 -13.38 -21.22 -21.70
CA ASP A 320 -14.64 -21.14 -22.45
C ASP A 320 -15.70 -20.25 -21.78
N THR A 321 -15.69 -20.18 -20.44
CA THR A 321 -16.67 -19.40 -19.68
C THR A 321 -16.54 -17.88 -19.90
N PHE A 322 -15.35 -17.42 -20.24
CA PHE A 322 -15.06 -15.99 -20.42
C PHE A 322 -14.50 -15.66 -21.82
N LYS A 323 -14.64 -16.57 -22.80
CA LYS A 323 -14.27 -16.31 -24.20
C LYS A 323 -14.96 -15.08 -24.78
N TYR A 324 -16.15 -14.73 -24.29
CA TYR A 324 -16.86 -13.52 -24.70
C TYR A 324 -16.05 -12.24 -24.42
N LEU A 325 -15.18 -12.23 -23.41
CA LEU A 325 -14.32 -11.09 -23.10
C LEU A 325 -13.40 -10.73 -24.27
N LEU A 326 -13.00 -11.68 -25.12
CA LEU A 326 -12.17 -11.39 -26.29
C LEU A 326 -12.84 -10.37 -27.21
N THR A 327 -14.10 -10.65 -27.57
CA THR A 327 -14.89 -9.76 -28.42
C THR A 327 -15.28 -8.48 -27.67
N THR A 328 -15.63 -8.58 -26.39
CA THR A 328 -16.03 -7.42 -25.58
C THR A 328 -14.88 -6.43 -25.37
N MET A 329 -13.64 -6.89 -25.19
CA MET A 329 -12.49 -5.99 -25.06
C MET A 329 -12.20 -5.25 -26.37
N GLU A 330 -12.41 -5.86 -27.53
CA GLU A 330 -12.19 -5.18 -28.82
C GLU A 330 -13.27 -4.16 -29.17
N THR A 331 -14.53 -4.53 -28.92
CA THR A 331 -15.68 -3.82 -29.47
C THR A 331 -16.45 -3.03 -28.43
N ALA A 332 -16.11 -3.18 -27.14
CA ALA A 332 -16.91 -2.72 -26.01
C ALA A 332 -18.36 -3.27 -26.01
N ASN A 333 -18.60 -4.38 -26.72
CA ASN A 333 -19.93 -4.94 -26.90
C ASN A 333 -20.03 -6.38 -26.40
N ILE A 334 -21.19 -6.72 -25.86
CA ILE A 334 -21.58 -8.11 -25.58
C ILE A 334 -22.77 -8.51 -26.46
N ASN A 335 -22.72 -9.71 -27.03
CA ASN A 335 -23.83 -10.26 -27.81
C ASN A 335 -24.65 -11.20 -26.94
N LEU A 336 -25.89 -10.80 -26.63
CA LEU A 336 -26.85 -11.59 -25.86
C LEU A 336 -27.97 -12.05 -26.79
N ASN A 337 -27.93 -13.31 -27.22
CA ASN A 337 -28.93 -13.93 -28.10
C ASN A 337 -29.23 -13.11 -29.37
N GLY A 338 -28.19 -12.53 -30.00
CA GLY A 338 -28.31 -11.72 -31.21
C GLY A 338 -28.49 -10.23 -30.97
N ILE A 339 -28.58 -9.79 -29.70
CA ILE A 339 -28.66 -8.37 -29.34
C ILE A 339 -27.27 -7.89 -28.94
N LEU A 340 -26.75 -6.96 -29.73
CA LEU A 340 -25.46 -6.33 -29.51
C LEU A 340 -25.65 -5.19 -28.50
N THR A 341 -24.94 -5.28 -27.39
CA THR A 341 -25.11 -4.39 -26.24
C THR A 341 -23.80 -3.69 -25.92
N GLU A 342 -23.79 -2.36 -26.03
CA GLU A 342 -22.64 -1.52 -25.69
C GLU A 342 -22.46 -1.43 -24.17
N LEU A 343 -21.22 -1.59 -23.72
CA LEU A 343 -20.82 -1.58 -22.32
C LEU A 343 -19.73 -0.52 -22.09
N ASP A 344 -19.87 0.22 -20.99
CA ASP A 344 -18.87 1.14 -20.47
C ASP A 344 -18.39 0.61 -19.11
N ILE A 345 -17.47 -0.34 -19.13
CA ILE A 345 -16.99 -1.05 -17.94
C ILE A 345 -15.47 -1.03 -17.91
N PHE A 346 -14.90 -0.75 -16.76
CA PHE A 346 -13.51 -1.04 -16.45
C PHE A 346 -13.35 -2.49 -16.03
N PHE A 347 -12.77 -3.31 -16.90
CA PHE A 347 -12.54 -4.73 -16.66
C PHE A 347 -11.21 -4.95 -15.97
N ALA A 348 -11.26 -5.51 -14.78
CA ALA A 348 -10.08 -5.90 -14.03
C ALA A 348 -10.23 -7.31 -13.44
N GLY A 349 -9.12 -7.95 -13.12
CA GLY A 349 -9.16 -9.24 -12.46
C GLY A 349 -7.85 -9.58 -11.79
N THR A 350 -7.88 -10.68 -11.05
CA THR A 350 -6.73 -11.22 -10.34
C THR A 350 -6.46 -12.65 -10.77
N SER A 351 -5.20 -13.06 -10.70
CA SER A 351 -4.80 -14.46 -10.84
C SER A 351 -3.55 -14.76 -10.02
N ASN A 352 -3.39 -16.04 -9.65
CA ASN A 352 -2.13 -16.52 -9.10
C ASN A 352 -1.08 -16.77 -10.22
N GLU A 353 0.17 -16.92 -9.82
CA GLU A 353 1.29 -17.25 -10.71
C GLU A 353 1.17 -18.63 -11.34
N ILE A 354 0.68 -19.64 -10.61
CA ILE A 354 0.61 -21.03 -11.08
C ILE A 354 -0.35 -21.16 -12.28
N HIS A 355 -1.57 -20.65 -12.14
CA HIS A 355 -2.57 -20.62 -13.20
C HIS A 355 -2.14 -19.70 -14.35
N PHE A 356 -1.45 -18.60 -14.06
CA PHE A 356 -0.90 -17.74 -15.11
C PHE A 356 0.20 -18.44 -15.93
N SER A 357 1.12 -19.14 -15.27
CA SER A 357 2.13 -19.96 -15.94
C SER A 357 1.50 -21.07 -16.79
N ALA A 358 0.46 -21.74 -16.30
CA ALA A 358 -0.30 -22.72 -17.08
C ALA A 358 -1.02 -22.06 -18.27
N PHE A 359 -1.59 -20.87 -18.06
CA PHE A 359 -2.26 -20.11 -19.11
C PHE A 359 -1.32 -19.65 -20.22
N LYS A 360 -0.07 -19.25 -19.91
CA LYS A 360 0.96 -18.93 -20.92
C LYS A 360 1.24 -20.10 -21.88
N GLN A 361 1.04 -21.34 -21.44
CA GLN A 361 1.26 -22.55 -22.25
C GLN A 361 0.02 -22.95 -23.07
N HIS A 362 -1.13 -22.33 -22.82
CA HIS A 362 -2.38 -22.67 -23.51
C HIS A 362 -2.41 -22.13 -24.95
N PRO A 363 -2.96 -22.87 -25.94
CA PRO A 363 -3.03 -22.41 -27.34
C PRO A 363 -3.69 -21.05 -27.53
N ASP A 364 -4.78 -20.79 -26.80
CA ASP A 364 -5.53 -19.53 -26.88
C ASP A 364 -4.80 -18.33 -26.23
N TYR A 365 -3.66 -18.52 -25.57
CA TYR A 365 -2.93 -17.45 -24.88
C TYR A 365 -2.65 -16.24 -25.78
N ASN A 366 -2.22 -16.48 -27.03
CA ASN A 366 -1.92 -15.42 -27.98
C ASN A 366 -3.15 -14.55 -28.29
N SER A 367 -4.35 -15.13 -28.28
CA SER A 367 -5.60 -14.40 -28.47
C SER A 367 -5.89 -13.45 -27.30
N TYR A 368 -5.58 -13.84 -26.06
CA TYR A 368 -5.76 -13.00 -24.88
C TYR A 368 -4.63 -11.99 -24.68
N LYS A 369 -3.38 -12.36 -25.03
CA LYS A 369 -2.18 -11.54 -24.79
C LYS A 369 -2.29 -10.11 -25.33
N GLY A 370 -2.91 -9.91 -26.49
CA GLY A 370 -3.10 -8.58 -27.08
C GLY A 370 -4.21 -7.74 -26.43
N ARG A 371 -5.11 -8.37 -25.68
CA ARG A 371 -6.30 -7.76 -25.07
C ARG A 371 -6.17 -7.61 -23.55
N PHE A 372 -5.12 -8.15 -22.95
CA PHE A 372 -4.89 -8.16 -21.52
C PHE A 372 -3.62 -7.36 -21.21
N ASN A 373 -3.71 -6.46 -20.23
CA ASN A 373 -2.57 -5.83 -19.60
C ASN A 373 -2.26 -6.59 -18.31
N PHE A 374 -1.10 -7.26 -18.28
CA PHE A 374 -0.67 -8.05 -17.13
C PHE A 374 0.16 -7.19 -16.19
N ILE A 375 -0.34 -6.95 -14.98
CA ILE A 375 0.37 -6.20 -13.94
C ILE A 375 0.91 -7.20 -12.92
N LYS A 376 2.23 -7.22 -12.73
CA LYS A 376 2.86 -8.07 -11.71
C LYS A 376 2.69 -7.43 -10.33
N VAL A 377 2.28 -8.22 -9.34
CA VAL A 377 2.08 -7.77 -7.96
C VAL A 377 2.90 -8.68 -7.02
N PRO A 378 4.17 -8.34 -6.77
CA PRO A 378 5.06 -9.13 -5.92
C PRO A 378 4.66 -9.06 -4.44
N TYR A 379 5.16 -9.98 -3.63
CA TYR A 379 5.27 -9.74 -2.19
C TYR A 379 6.15 -8.52 -1.90
N LEU A 380 5.93 -7.88 -0.75
CA LEU A 380 6.70 -6.70 -0.38
C LEU A 380 8.18 -7.05 -0.17
N LEU A 381 9.04 -6.16 -0.67
CA LEU A 381 10.50 -6.22 -0.50
C LEU A 381 11.00 -5.18 0.51
N ASP A 382 10.08 -4.41 1.08
CA ASP A 382 10.33 -3.43 2.13
C ASP A 382 9.72 -3.94 3.43
N TYR A 383 10.56 -4.18 4.45
CA TYR A 383 10.10 -4.75 5.71
C TYR A 383 9.37 -3.73 6.58
N LEU A 384 9.62 -2.43 6.40
CA LEU A 384 8.93 -1.36 7.12
C LEU A 384 7.50 -1.19 6.61
N GLU A 385 7.30 -1.30 5.30
CA GLU A 385 5.95 -1.35 4.71
C GLU A 385 5.22 -2.65 5.08
N GLU A 386 5.93 -3.79 5.15
CA GLU A 386 5.35 -5.06 5.61
C GLU A 386 4.94 -4.98 7.10
N GLU A 387 5.74 -4.33 7.95
CA GLU A 387 5.45 -4.15 9.37
C GLU A 387 4.08 -3.49 9.61
N LYS A 388 3.73 -2.48 8.80
CA LYS A 388 2.43 -1.80 8.85
C LYS A 388 1.23 -2.74 8.67
N ILE A 389 1.39 -3.83 7.92
CA ILE A 389 0.32 -4.84 7.70
C ILE A 389 -0.06 -5.55 9.01
N TYR A 390 0.89 -5.67 9.94
CA TYR A 390 0.72 -6.47 11.16
C TYR A 390 0.43 -5.63 12.40
N LEU A 391 0.71 -4.32 12.37
CA LEU A 391 0.52 -3.42 13.51
C LEU A 391 -0.91 -3.45 14.08
N GLU A 392 -1.92 -3.32 13.22
CA GLU A 392 -3.34 -3.33 13.65
C GLU A 392 -3.72 -4.65 14.33
N GLN A 393 -3.24 -5.76 13.78
CA GLN A 393 -3.50 -7.09 14.34
C GLN A 393 -2.80 -7.28 15.70
N ILE A 394 -1.56 -6.80 15.83
CA ILE A 394 -0.79 -6.87 17.07
C ILE A 394 -1.41 -5.99 18.14
N GLU A 395 -1.93 -4.82 17.76
CA GLU A 395 -2.65 -3.94 18.66
C GLU A 395 -3.87 -4.62 19.28
N GLY A 396 -4.65 -5.36 18.48
CA GLY A 396 -5.76 -6.19 18.97
C GLY A 396 -5.34 -7.37 19.86
N LEU A 397 -4.05 -7.71 19.92
CA LEU A 397 -3.51 -8.84 20.71
C LEU A 397 -2.74 -8.41 21.95
N LYS A 398 -2.59 -7.10 22.20
CA LYS A 398 -1.83 -6.54 23.34
C LYS A 398 -2.30 -7.07 24.70
N ASP A 399 -3.59 -7.41 24.85
CA ASP A 399 -4.14 -7.96 26.10
C ASP A 399 -3.62 -9.36 26.43
N ARG A 400 -3.13 -10.10 25.44
CA ARG A 400 -2.68 -11.49 25.60
C ARG A 400 -1.17 -11.62 25.66
N SER A 401 -0.47 -10.86 24.82
CA SER A 401 0.98 -10.95 24.67
C SER A 401 1.58 -9.58 24.35
N VAL A 402 2.76 -9.33 24.89
CA VAL A 402 3.56 -8.12 24.60
C VAL A 402 4.73 -8.50 23.69
N LEU A 403 4.86 -7.81 22.56
CA LEU A 403 6.04 -7.90 21.70
C LEU A 403 7.05 -6.83 22.12
N GLU A 404 8.29 -7.25 22.38
CA GLU A 404 9.38 -6.32 22.68
C GLU A 404 9.80 -5.52 21.43
N PRO A 405 10.46 -4.35 21.60
CA PRO A 405 11.03 -3.57 20.51
C PRO A 405 11.83 -4.41 19.51
N HIS A 406 11.76 -4.03 18.22
CA HIS A 406 12.42 -4.69 17.07
C HIS A 406 11.97 -6.13 16.77
N THR A 407 11.18 -6.77 17.63
CA THR A 407 10.72 -8.16 17.46
C THR A 407 9.87 -8.34 16.20
N LEU A 408 8.94 -7.41 15.95
CA LEU A 408 8.12 -7.43 14.73
C LEU A 408 8.97 -7.21 13.48
N SER A 409 9.90 -6.25 13.54
CA SER A 409 10.82 -5.96 12.45
C SER A 409 11.71 -7.17 12.13
N LEU A 410 12.13 -7.98 13.10
CA LEU A 410 12.86 -9.24 12.86
C LEU A 410 12.05 -10.25 12.05
N VAL A 411 10.76 -10.42 12.38
CA VAL A 411 9.85 -11.31 11.63
C VAL A 411 9.67 -10.78 10.19
N CYS A 412 9.51 -9.47 10.03
CA CYS A 412 9.35 -8.84 8.71
C CYS A 412 10.65 -8.90 7.88
N LEU A 413 11.81 -8.73 8.50
CA LEU A 413 13.11 -8.89 7.86
C LEU A 413 13.31 -10.32 7.36
N PHE A 414 13.00 -11.33 8.19
CA PHE A 414 12.99 -12.73 7.73
C PHE A 414 12.10 -12.89 6.49
N SER A 415 10.88 -12.35 6.55
CA SER A 415 9.92 -12.40 5.45
C SER A 415 10.52 -11.86 4.14
N VAL A 416 11.09 -10.65 4.18
CA VAL A 416 11.73 -10.02 3.02
C VAL A 416 12.95 -10.82 2.55
N MET A 417 13.82 -11.29 3.45
CA MET A 417 15.00 -12.09 3.09
C MET A 417 14.63 -13.35 2.29
N THR A 418 13.49 -13.98 2.59
CA THR A 418 13.01 -15.15 1.82
C THR A 418 12.51 -14.83 0.41
N ARG A 419 12.28 -13.55 0.10
CA ARG A 419 11.70 -13.06 -1.17
C ARG A 419 12.76 -12.48 -2.12
N LEU A 420 13.99 -12.30 -1.64
CA LEU A 420 15.10 -11.67 -2.36
C LEU A 420 15.97 -12.69 -3.10
N ARG A 421 16.61 -12.22 -4.17
CA ARG A 421 17.58 -12.95 -5.00
C ARG A 421 18.96 -12.32 -4.87
N SER A 422 19.99 -13.14 -5.05
CA SER A 422 21.38 -12.67 -5.18
C SER A 422 21.50 -11.76 -6.40
N SER A 423 22.19 -10.62 -6.30
CA SER A 423 22.33 -9.71 -7.45
C SER A 423 23.34 -10.20 -8.48
N GLN A 424 23.10 -9.95 -9.77
CA GLN A 424 23.97 -10.38 -10.87
C GLN A 424 24.71 -9.20 -11.50
N ALA A 425 26.01 -9.38 -11.76
CA ALA A 425 26.83 -8.36 -12.44
C ALA A 425 26.24 -7.93 -13.79
N ALA A 426 25.62 -8.84 -14.53
CA ALA A 426 25.08 -8.60 -15.87
C ALA A 426 23.94 -7.56 -15.91
N ASN A 427 23.28 -7.33 -14.78
CA ASN A 427 22.14 -6.42 -14.69
C ASN A 427 22.54 -4.95 -14.50
N TYR A 428 23.81 -4.68 -14.21
CA TYR A 428 24.30 -3.34 -13.89
C TYR A 428 25.28 -2.84 -14.95
N LYS A 429 25.11 -1.58 -15.38
CA LYS A 429 26.03 -0.94 -16.33
C LYS A 429 27.35 -0.50 -15.67
N ASP A 430 27.27 -0.04 -14.43
CA ASP A 430 28.44 0.38 -13.66
C ASP A 430 29.12 -0.83 -13.00
N LYS A 431 30.41 -1.02 -13.34
CA LYS A 431 31.23 -2.09 -12.78
C LYS A 431 31.46 -1.92 -11.27
N LYS A 432 31.61 -0.70 -10.77
CA LYS A 432 31.79 -0.45 -9.32
C LYS A 432 30.54 -0.87 -8.55
N LEU A 433 29.38 -0.40 -8.98
CA LEU A 433 28.09 -0.81 -8.41
C LEU A 433 27.92 -2.32 -8.45
N SER A 434 28.21 -2.96 -9.58
CA SER A 434 28.06 -4.41 -9.74
C SER A 434 28.85 -5.21 -8.69
N GLN A 435 30.09 -4.79 -8.38
CA GLN A 435 30.93 -5.45 -7.38
C GLN A 435 30.38 -5.27 -5.97
N ILE A 436 29.91 -4.06 -5.65
CA ILE A 436 29.34 -3.75 -4.33
C ILE A 436 28.07 -4.56 -4.11
N VAL A 437 27.13 -4.53 -5.06
CA VAL A 437 25.82 -5.19 -4.90
C VAL A 437 25.96 -6.72 -4.86
N MET A 438 26.90 -7.31 -5.61
CA MET A 438 27.21 -8.75 -5.51
C MET A 438 27.76 -9.17 -4.14
N SER A 439 28.36 -8.24 -3.39
CA SER A 439 28.89 -8.51 -2.05
C SER A 439 27.84 -8.46 -0.94
N LEU A 440 26.62 -7.98 -1.23
CA LEU A 440 25.53 -7.87 -0.27
C LEU A 440 25.01 -9.25 0.10
N ASN A 441 24.78 -9.46 1.40
CA ASN A 441 24.00 -10.59 1.87
C ASN A 441 22.48 -10.24 1.85
N PRO A 442 21.58 -11.22 2.07
CA PRO A 442 20.14 -11.00 2.02
C PRO A 442 19.62 -9.98 3.04
N LEU A 443 20.20 -9.97 4.24
CA LEU A 443 19.82 -9.04 5.31
C LEU A 443 20.18 -7.60 4.91
N GLU A 444 21.40 -7.39 4.44
CA GLU A 444 21.87 -6.05 4.03
C GLU A 444 21.12 -5.54 2.81
N LYS A 445 20.77 -6.42 1.86
CA LYS A 445 19.91 -6.07 0.74
C LYS A 445 18.51 -5.67 1.23
N ALA A 446 17.92 -6.40 2.17
CA ALA A 446 16.63 -6.05 2.76
C ALA A 446 16.67 -4.69 3.49
N LEU A 447 17.74 -4.43 4.25
CA LEU A 447 17.96 -3.16 4.94
C LEU A 447 18.13 -2.01 3.93
N LEU A 448 18.94 -2.19 2.89
CA LEU A 448 19.15 -1.20 1.83
C LEU A 448 17.82 -0.82 1.14
N LEU A 449 16.97 -1.80 0.84
CA LEU A 449 15.71 -1.57 0.12
C LEU A 449 14.66 -0.81 0.95
N SER A 450 14.75 -0.89 2.28
CA SER A 450 13.76 -0.31 3.21
C SER A 450 14.27 0.98 3.86
N ASP A 451 15.54 1.02 4.27
CA ASP A 451 16.21 2.19 4.84
C ASP A 451 17.62 2.38 4.23
N PRO A 452 17.73 3.07 3.07
CA PRO A 452 19.01 3.38 2.44
C PRO A 452 19.94 4.27 3.30
N GLY A 453 19.43 4.85 4.40
CA GLY A 453 20.21 5.67 5.31
C GLY A 453 21.05 4.87 6.30
N ASN A 454 20.66 3.63 6.59
CA ASN A 454 21.24 2.82 7.65
C ASN A 454 21.97 1.58 7.10
N LEU A 455 23.07 1.83 6.38
CA LEU A 455 23.90 0.79 5.76
C LEU A 455 25.01 0.28 6.70
N PRO A 456 25.38 -1.02 6.61
CA PRO A 456 26.41 -1.63 7.45
C PRO A 456 27.73 -0.86 7.46
N ASP A 457 28.42 -0.86 8.61
CA ASP A 457 29.69 -0.14 8.81
C ASP A 457 30.87 -0.71 8.02
N ARG A 458 30.73 -1.90 7.45
CA ARG A 458 31.76 -2.49 6.57
C ARG A 458 31.92 -1.75 5.23
N PHE A 459 30.92 -0.97 4.82
CA PHE A 459 30.98 -0.16 3.60
C PHE A 459 31.60 1.22 3.89
N ASP A 460 32.50 1.66 3.03
CA ASP A 460 33.05 3.00 3.07
C ASP A 460 32.03 4.07 2.63
N SER A 461 32.36 5.34 2.85
CA SER A 461 31.46 6.46 2.52
C SER A 461 31.13 6.53 1.02
N GLU A 462 32.06 6.14 0.15
CA GLU A 462 31.83 6.10 -1.31
C GLU A 462 30.80 5.00 -1.65
N ALA A 463 30.99 3.77 -1.18
CA ALA A 463 30.05 2.68 -1.43
C ALA A 463 28.66 2.94 -0.85
N LYS A 464 28.57 3.51 0.37
CA LYS A 464 27.30 3.90 0.98
C LYS A 464 26.56 4.94 0.12
N SER A 465 27.28 5.93 -0.42
CA SER A 465 26.69 6.94 -1.31
C SER A 465 26.19 6.33 -2.63
N ILE A 466 26.98 5.43 -3.23
CA ILE A 466 26.61 4.76 -4.49
C ILE A 466 25.34 3.92 -4.30
N LEU A 467 25.30 3.09 -3.25
CA LEU A 467 24.14 2.24 -2.95
C LEU A 467 22.86 3.05 -2.72
N LYS A 468 22.96 4.17 -2.03
CA LYS A 468 21.83 5.08 -1.76
C LYS A 468 21.29 5.72 -3.04
N GLN A 469 22.15 6.07 -3.99
CA GLN A 469 21.72 6.65 -5.28
C GLN A 469 21.12 5.60 -6.22
N SER A 470 21.59 4.35 -6.15
CA SER A 470 21.17 3.26 -7.02
C SER A 470 20.08 2.36 -6.44
N THR A 471 19.40 2.75 -5.35
CA THR A 471 18.41 1.89 -4.68
C THR A 471 17.24 1.49 -5.60
N GLU A 472 16.72 2.40 -6.42
CA GLU A 472 15.64 2.09 -7.37
C GLU A 472 16.11 1.16 -8.52
N GLU A 473 17.36 1.27 -8.94
CA GLU A 473 17.94 0.36 -9.93
C GLU A 473 18.05 -1.07 -9.36
N ILE A 474 18.51 -1.18 -8.10
CA ILE A 474 18.63 -2.46 -7.39
C ILE A 474 17.25 -3.08 -7.14
N ARG A 475 16.25 -2.28 -6.74
CA ARG A 475 14.87 -2.76 -6.52
C ARG A 475 14.24 -3.33 -7.78
N ASN A 476 14.53 -2.75 -8.95
CA ASN A 476 13.95 -3.14 -10.23
C ASN A 476 14.79 -4.18 -10.99
N GLU A 477 15.91 -4.66 -10.42
CA GLU A 477 16.88 -5.57 -11.05
C GLU A 477 16.20 -6.76 -11.77
N TYR A 478 15.21 -7.37 -11.11
CA TYR A 478 14.56 -8.58 -11.57
C TYR A 478 13.13 -8.40 -12.07
N MET A 479 12.66 -7.16 -12.25
CA MET A 479 11.26 -6.89 -12.58
C MET A 479 10.82 -7.56 -13.89
N ASN A 480 11.74 -7.66 -14.86
CA ASN A 480 11.48 -8.24 -16.18
C ASN A 480 11.68 -9.76 -16.24
N ASP A 481 12.32 -10.37 -15.23
CA ASP A 481 12.53 -11.81 -15.19
C ASP A 481 11.21 -12.57 -14.95
N ASP A 482 11.16 -13.83 -15.39
CA ASP A 482 10.08 -14.75 -15.05
C ASP A 482 10.09 -15.13 -13.55
N LEU A 483 11.28 -15.17 -12.93
CA LEU A 483 11.49 -15.40 -11.49
C LEU A 483 11.87 -14.09 -10.80
N TYR A 484 10.99 -13.09 -10.84
CA TYR A 484 11.21 -11.80 -10.20
C TYR A 484 11.22 -11.89 -8.65
N GLU A 485 11.84 -10.91 -7.97
CA GLU A 485 11.85 -10.84 -6.50
C GLU A 485 10.44 -10.62 -5.95
N GLY A 486 10.11 -11.30 -4.85
CA GLY A 486 8.75 -11.29 -4.30
C GLY A 486 7.74 -12.16 -5.05
N LYS A 487 8.15 -12.91 -6.08
CA LYS A 487 7.33 -14.00 -6.65
C LYS A 487 7.23 -15.22 -5.72
N PHE A 488 8.29 -15.45 -4.94
CA PHE A 488 8.46 -16.55 -4.00
C PHE A 488 8.76 -16.00 -2.60
N GLY A 489 8.89 -16.90 -1.62
CA GLY A 489 9.13 -16.57 -0.23
C GLY A 489 7.90 -16.82 0.64
N ILE A 490 8.02 -16.50 1.93
CA ILE A 490 6.93 -16.69 2.89
C ILE A 490 5.80 -15.68 2.64
N SER A 491 4.55 -16.15 2.65
CA SER A 491 3.40 -15.29 2.41
C SER A 491 3.06 -14.44 3.64
N PRO A 492 2.46 -13.24 3.46
CA PRO A 492 1.98 -12.46 4.59
C PRO A 492 0.94 -13.21 5.46
N ARG A 493 0.20 -14.16 4.88
CA ARG A 493 -0.76 -14.99 5.63
C ARG A 493 -0.06 -15.95 6.58
N ASP A 494 1.07 -16.52 6.15
CA ASP A 494 1.89 -17.41 6.97
C ASP A 494 2.55 -16.64 8.10
N ILE A 495 3.02 -15.40 7.85
CA ILE A 495 3.53 -14.52 8.90
C ILE A 495 2.44 -14.19 9.92
N LYS A 496 1.21 -13.88 9.51
CA LYS A 496 0.09 -13.69 10.45
C LYS A 496 -0.16 -14.92 11.32
N ARG A 497 -0.09 -16.12 10.74
CA ARG A 497 -0.23 -17.39 11.47
C ARG A 497 0.93 -17.59 12.45
N LEU A 498 2.15 -17.24 12.07
CA LEU A 498 3.33 -17.29 12.94
C LEU A 498 3.17 -16.33 14.13
N LEU A 499 2.74 -15.09 13.90
CA LEU A 499 2.47 -14.11 14.95
C LEU A 499 1.37 -14.59 15.91
N TYR A 500 0.29 -15.20 15.39
CA TYR A 500 -0.74 -15.83 16.24
C TYR A 500 -0.19 -16.98 17.08
N THR A 501 0.70 -17.78 16.51
CA THR A 501 1.33 -18.91 17.22
C THR A 501 2.21 -18.39 18.35
N LEU A 502 3.06 -17.39 18.08
CA LEU A 502 3.91 -16.75 19.09
C LEU A 502 3.10 -16.14 20.24
N THR A 503 2.07 -15.35 19.91
CA THR A 503 1.23 -14.66 20.90
C THR A 503 0.32 -15.59 21.71
N SER A 504 0.09 -16.81 21.24
CA SER A 504 -0.66 -17.83 21.98
C SER A 504 0.23 -18.64 22.93
N SER A 505 1.50 -18.86 22.55
CA SER A 505 2.45 -19.66 23.31
C SER A 505 3.20 -18.87 24.38
N HIS A 506 3.42 -17.57 24.14
CA HIS A 506 4.21 -16.71 25.02
C HIS A 506 3.42 -15.48 25.42
N LYS A 507 3.47 -15.10 26.71
CA LYS A 507 2.94 -13.81 27.19
C LYS A 507 3.83 -12.63 26.78
N GLN A 508 5.08 -12.94 26.47
CA GLN A 508 6.11 -11.96 26.19
C GLN A 508 7.03 -12.53 25.13
N ILE A 509 7.23 -11.77 24.06
CA ILE A 509 7.95 -12.23 22.88
C ILE A 509 9.13 -11.30 22.66
N THR A 510 10.33 -11.86 22.73
CA THR A 510 11.59 -11.18 22.38
C THR A 510 12.12 -11.70 21.05
N GLY A 511 13.28 -11.18 20.61
CA GLY A 511 13.98 -11.72 19.45
C GLY A 511 14.37 -13.21 19.59
N VAL A 512 14.52 -13.72 20.82
CA VAL A 512 14.89 -15.13 21.06
C VAL A 512 13.75 -16.06 20.67
N GLU A 513 12.55 -15.83 21.20
CA GLU A 513 11.37 -16.65 20.90
C GLU A 513 11.00 -16.58 19.40
N VAL A 514 11.22 -15.42 18.76
CA VAL A 514 11.07 -15.29 17.30
C VAL A 514 12.05 -16.19 16.56
N LEU A 515 13.35 -16.16 16.90
CA LEU A 515 14.37 -16.96 16.22
C LEU A 515 14.14 -18.46 16.44
N GLU A 516 13.69 -18.88 17.62
CA GLU A 516 13.27 -20.27 17.90
C GLU A 516 12.10 -20.68 17.00
N CYS A 517 11.05 -19.87 16.94
CA CYS A 517 9.89 -20.17 16.10
C CYS A 517 10.24 -20.20 14.60
N LEU A 518 11.14 -19.31 14.15
CA LEU A 518 11.64 -19.31 12.78
C LEU A 518 12.52 -20.53 12.48
N ASN A 519 13.33 -21.00 13.44
CA ASN A 519 14.09 -22.24 13.32
C ASN A 519 13.16 -23.45 13.12
N ASP A 520 12.05 -23.52 13.85
CA ASP A 520 11.05 -24.58 13.65
C ASP A 520 10.36 -24.48 12.28
N LEU A 521 10.15 -23.26 11.78
CA LEU A 521 9.53 -23.02 10.48
C LEU A 521 10.41 -23.54 9.33
N ILE A 522 11.72 -23.28 9.36
CA ILE A 522 12.63 -23.68 8.28
C ILE A 522 12.80 -25.20 8.15
N LEU A 523 12.42 -25.97 9.17
CA LEU A 523 12.40 -27.43 9.13
C LEU A 523 11.20 -27.99 8.35
N LYS A 524 10.14 -27.21 8.14
CA LYS A 524 8.88 -27.63 7.50
C LYS A 524 8.93 -27.54 5.97
N LYS A 525 9.92 -28.19 5.34
CA LYS A 525 10.15 -28.13 3.87
C LYS A 525 8.98 -28.64 3.02
N SER A 526 8.12 -29.50 3.56
CA SER A 526 6.92 -29.99 2.87
C SER A 526 5.77 -28.99 2.84
N GLU A 527 5.78 -27.98 3.71
CA GLU A 527 4.71 -26.97 3.81
C GLU A 527 5.04 -25.69 3.01
N TYR A 528 6.33 -25.42 2.78
CA TYR A 528 6.79 -24.17 2.17
C TYR A 528 7.71 -24.40 0.97
N ASP A 529 7.21 -24.07 -0.23
CA ASP A 529 7.94 -24.26 -1.50
C ASP A 529 9.28 -23.50 -1.54
N PHE A 530 9.35 -22.32 -0.95
CA PHE A 530 10.57 -21.49 -0.97
C PHE A 530 11.75 -22.14 -0.22
N LEU A 531 11.49 -23.05 0.72
CA LEU A 531 12.53 -23.80 1.44
C LEU A 531 13.21 -24.86 0.56
N ASN A 532 12.62 -25.18 -0.60
CA ASN A 532 13.16 -26.16 -1.55
C ASN A 532 13.98 -25.51 -2.67
N MET A 533 14.18 -24.19 -2.63
CA MET A 533 15.00 -23.48 -3.61
C MET A 533 16.49 -23.76 -3.42
N SER A 534 17.25 -23.76 -4.52
CA SER A 534 18.70 -23.96 -4.46
C SER A 534 19.41 -22.74 -3.85
N PRO A 535 20.26 -22.92 -2.82
CA PRO A 535 21.04 -21.83 -2.22
C PRO A 535 21.97 -21.14 -3.22
N GLN A 536 22.07 -19.82 -3.13
CA GLN A 536 22.99 -18.98 -3.90
C GLN A 536 23.81 -18.10 -2.94
N GLY A 537 24.93 -18.63 -2.45
CA GLY A 537 25.64 -18.03 -1.34
C GLY A 537 24.77 -18.03 -0.08
N ASP A 538 24.55 -16.85 0.50
CA ASP A 538 23.64 -16.66 1.64
C ASP A 538 22.16 -16.55 1.20
N PHE A 539 21.86 -16.31 -0.08
CA PHE A 539 20.49 -16.23 -0.59
C PHE A 539 19.86 -17.62 -0.72
N HIS A 540 18.55 -17.68 -0.49
CA HIS A 540 17.77 -18.92 -0.42
C HIS A 540 18.38 -19.98 0.53
N ASN A 541 19.11 -19.53 1.56
CA ASN A 541 19.70 -20.38 2.59
C ASN A 541 19.05 -20.07 3.95
N PRO A 542 17.98 -20.79 4.34
CA PRO A 542 17.21 -20.46 5.54
C PRO A 542 18.05 -20.51 6.83
N GLU A 543 18.99 -21.44 6.97
CA GLU A 543 19.87 -21.53 8.14
C GLU A 543 20.77 -20.30 8.27
N ARG A 544 21.27 -19.77 7.15
CA ARG A 544 22.02 -18.52 7.12
C ARG A 544 21.13 -17.33 7.45
N PHE A 545 19.87 -17.32 7.05
CA PHE A 545 18.94 -16.24 7.42
C PHE A 545 18.79 -16.12 8.94
N ILE A 546 18.59 -17.25 9.64
CA ILE A 546 18.48 -17.24 11.11
C ILE A 546 19.78 -16.74 11.75
N THR A 547 20.93 -17.20 11.23
CA THR A 547 22.24 -16.76 11.75
C THR A 547 22.43 -15.25 11.60
N LEU A 548 22.13 -14.69 10.43
CA LEU A 548 22.24 -13.24 10.15
C LEU A 548 21.27 -12.43 11.01
N LEU A 549 20.02 -12.88 11.14
CA LEU A 549 19.02 -12.23 11.99
C LEU A 549 19.40 -12.26 13.47
N GLY A 550 19.93 -13.38 13.96
CA GLY A 550 20.42 -13.49 15.33
C GLY A 550 21.58 -12.54 15.62
N GLN A 551 22.55 -12.45 14.69
CA GLN A 551 23.64 -11.48 14.80
C GLN A 551 23.12 -10.04 14.82
N TYR A 552 22.21 -9.70 13.91
CA TYR A 552 21.58 -8.38 13.81
C TYR A 552 20.79 -7.99 15.05
N ALA A 553 19.94 -8.90 15.56
CA ALA A 553 19.19 -8.68 16.80
C ALA A 553 20.13 -8.45 17.99
N ASN A 554 21.18 -9.25 18.10
CA ASN A 554 22.19 -9.11 19.14
C ASN A 554 22.98 -7.79 18.99
N ASP A 555 23.30 -7.34 17.77
CA ASP A 555 24.01 -6.06 17.53
C ASP A 555 23.19 -4.84 17.94
N ILE A 556 21.89 -4.83 17.62
CA ILE A 556 20.98 -3.77 18.04
C ILE A 556 20.92 -3.72 19.56
N PHE A 557 20.64 -4.87 20.19
CA PHE A 557 20.49 -4.93 21.64
C PHE A 557 21.80 -4.59 22.38
N ASP A 558 22.96 -4.99 21.85
CA ASP A 558 24.28 -4.63 22.40
C ASP A 558 24.47 -3.12 22.47
N ARG A 559 24.12 -2.43 21.37
CA ARG A 559 24.24 -0.97 21.28
C ARG A 559 23.30 -0.28 22.27
N GLU A 560 22.07 -0.77 22.39
CA GLU A 560 21.06 -0.24 23.32
C GLU A 560 21.45 -0.50 24.78
N LEU A 561 21.94 -1.70 25.09
CA LEU A 561 22.44 -2.08 26.42
C LEU A 561 23.63 -1.22 26.84
N ARG A 562 24.62 -1.03 25.96
CA ARG A 562 25.76 -0.14 26.23
C ARG A 562 25.30 1.29 26.44
N SER A 563 24.36 1.77 25.63
CA SER A 563 23.81 3.11 25.81
C SER A 563 23.05 3.25 27.15
N ALA A 564 22.31 2.22 27.55
CA ALA A 564 21.60 2.18 28.83
C ALA A 564 22.54 2.11 30.04
N LEU A 565 23.71 1.49 29.88
CA LEU A 565 24.80 1.50 30.87
C LEU A 565 25.58 2.83 30.91
N GLY A 566 25.26 3.79 30.03
CA GLY A 566 25.98 5.07 29.93
C GLY A 566 27.34 4.95 29.24
N LEU A 567 27.56 3.89 28.45
CA LEU A 567 28.87 3.52 27.89
C LEU A 567 29.11 4.02 26.45
N VAL A 568 28.38 5.03 25.91
CA VAL A 568 28.46 5.35 24.46
C VAL A 568 28.46 6.86 24.13
N ASP A 569 29.49 7.34 23.40
CA ASP A 569 29.35 7.77 21.98
C ASP A 569 30.70 7.94 21.23
N ASP A 570 30.76 7.64 19.93
CA ASP A 570 31.98 7.78 19.09
C ASP A 570 32.49 9.23 19.03
N ARG A 571 31.59 10.21 19.23
CA ARG A 571 31.92 11.63 19.40
C ARG A 571 32.83 11.87 20.60
N SER A 572 32.77 11.01 21.62
CA SER A 572 33.68 11.09 22.76
C SER A 572 35.12 10.79 22.35
N TYR A 573 35.39 9.90 21.38
CA TYR A 573 36.77 9.54 21.03
C TYR A 573 37.51 10.69 20.35
N GLU A 574 36.85 11.39 19.43
CA GLU A 574 37.40 12.57 18.76
C GLU A 574 37.67 13.69 19.78
N ASP A 575 36.73 13.95 20.69
CA ASP A 575 36.91 14.92 21.77
C ASP A 575 37.97 14.49 22.79
N TYR A 576 38.09 13.19 23.06
CA TYR A 576 39.07 12.60 23.99
C TYR A 576 40.49 12.72 23.43
N LEU A 577 40.67 12.41 22.13
CA LEU A 577 41.92 12.62 21.38
C LEU A 577 42.27 14.10 21.27
N LYS A 578 41.30 14.95 20.94
CA LYS A 578 41.50 16.39 20.82
C LYS A 578 41.93 17.01 22.15
N LYS A 579 41.31 16.61 23.27
CA LYS A 579 41.72 17.02 24.61
C LYS A 579 43.12 16.53 24.95
N TYR A 580 43.46 15.28 24.64
CA TYR A 580 44.79 14.72 24.88
C TYR A 580 45.87 15.47 24.10
N ILE A 581 45.67 15.70 22.80
CA ILE A 581 46.63 16.44 21.96
C ILE A 581 46.77 17.90 22.41
N THR A 582 45.69 18.53 22.83
CA THR A 582 45.72 19.91 23.37
C THR A 582 46.55 19.97 24.65
N ASN A 583 46.39 19.00 25.56
CA ASN A 583 47.19 18.89 26.78
C ASN A 583 48.67 18.61 26.47
N ILE A 584 48.99 17.74 25.52
CA ILE A 584 50.39 17.47 25.11
C ILE A 584 51.05 18.71 24.52
N LYS A 585 50.34 19.42 23.63
CA LYS A 585 50.84 20.65 22.99
C LYS A 585 51.15 21.73 24.03
N ALA A 586 50.27 21.90 25.02
CA ALA A 586 50.46 22.83 26.12
C ALA A 586 51.64 22.41 27.02
N LYS A 587 51.78 21.12 27.31
CA LYS A 587 52.84 20.55 28.15
C LYS A 587 54.24 20.68 27.53
N ILE A 588 54.38 20.46 26.24
CA ILE A 588 55.67 20.62 25.53
C ILE A 588 56.06 22.09 25.39
N LYS A 589 55.08 22.99 25.27
CA LYS A 589 55.31 24.44 25.13
C LYS A 589 55.37 25.21 26.46
N ASN A 590 55.11 24.56 27.60
CA ASN A 590 54.93 25.21 28.91
C ASN A 590 53.85 26.32 28.89
N GLU A 591 52.72 26.06 28.22
CA GLU A 591 51.59 26.99 28.09
C GLU A 591 50.40 26.55 28.98
N LYS A 592 49.56 27.50 29.42
CA LYS A 592 48.30 27.22 30.12
C LYS A 592 47.17 26.96 29.11
N ILE A 593 46.23 26.08 29.44
CA ILE A 593 45.14 25.70 28.54
C ILE A 593 43.95 26.63 28.79
N PHE A 594 43.42 27.23 27.72
CA PHE A 594 42.21 28.04 27.82
C PHE A 594 40.97 27.14 27.88
N ASN A 595 40.23 27.18 28.98
CA ASN A 595 38.97 26.44 29.13
C ASN A 595 37.81 27.32 28.68
N SER A 596 37.15 26.92 27.59
CA SER A 596 36.05 27.66 26.96
C SER A 596 34.78 27.74 27.81
N ILE A 597 34.64 26.87 28.82
CA ILE A 597 33.46 26.79 29.70
C ILE A 597 33.65 27.71 30.92
N THR A 598 34.86 27.75 31.49
CA THR A 598 35.18 28.55 32.67
C THR A 598 35.72 29.94 32.33
N GLY A 599 36.12 30.16 31.06
CA GLY A 599 36.69 31.42 30.56
C GLY A 599 38.08 31.74 31.12
N LYS A 600 38.74 30.76 31.77
CA LYS A 600 40.03 30.94 32.46
C LYS A 600 41.10 30.03 31.86
N TYR A 601 42.35 30.45 32.03
CA TYR A 601 43.52 29.64 31.74
C TYR A 601 43.80 28.69 32.91
N GLU A 602 43.67 27.40 32.67
CA GLU A 602 43.89 26.33 33.64
C GLU A 602 45.27 25.70 33.48
N GLU A 603 45.79 25.13 34.56
CA GLU A 603 47.02 24.35 34.54
C GLU A 603 46.79 22.99 33.90
N ILE A 604 47.85 22.41 33.34
CA ILE A 604 47.78 21.14 32.59
C ILE A 604 47.29 20.03 33.52
N ASN A 605 46.32 19.25 33.06
CA ASN A 605 45.84 18.09 33.80
C ASN A 605 46.76 16.89 33.54
N ASP A 606 47.84 16.78 34.32
CA ASP A 606 48.81 15.67 34.21
C ASP A 606 48.19 14.30 34.45
N TYR A 607 47.15 14.22 35.29
CA TYR A 607 46.40 13.00 35.56
C TYR A 607 45.72 12.49 34.29
N TYR A 608 45.06 13.38 33.55
CA TYR A 608 44.37 13.04 32.30
C TYR A 608 45.33 12.54 31.20
N VAL A 609 46.54 13.11 31.12
CA VAL A 609 47.56 12.66 30.15
C VAL A 609 48.05 11.25 30.48
N LEU A 610 48.32 10.98 31.76
CA LEU A 610 48.71 9.65 32.26
C LEU A 610 47.59 8.62 32.07
N GLU A 611 46.35 8.99 32.36
CA GLU A 611 45.16 8.15 32.17
C GLU A 611 44.99 7.77 30.69
N PHE A 612 45.12 8.71 29.77
CA PHE A 612 45.04 8.44 28.33
C PHE A 612 46.15 7.49 27.86
N GLU A 613 47.41 7.72 28.27
CA GLU A 613 48.56 6.89 27.91
C GLU A 613 48.48 5.47 28.48
N THR A 614 47.88 5.32 29.66
CA THR A 614 47.60 4.02 30.27
C THR A 614 46.51 3.27 29.51
N ASN A 615 45.45 3.99 29.11
CA ASN A 615 44.32 3.41 28.38
C ASN A 615 44.69 2.88 27.00
N ILE A 616 45.68 3.47 26.34
CA ILE A 616 46.20 2.99 25.04
C ILE A 616 47.30 1.92 25.19
N GLU A 617 47.59 1.47 26.42
CA GLU A 617 48.66 0.52 26.76
C GLU A 617 50.01 0.93 26.16
N LEU A 618 50.43 2.18 26.37
CA LEU A 618 51.65 2.72 25.78
C LEU A 618 52.89 1.92 26.21
N LYS A 619 53.61 1.34 25.24
CA LYS A 619 54.84 0.54 25.47
C LYS A 619 56.13 1.33 25.28
N GLU A 620 56.05 2.52 24.69
CA GLU A 620 57.19 3.38 24.36
C GLU A 620 57.41 4.47 25.42
N ASN A 621 58.56 5.14 25.36
CA ASN A 621 58.83 6.27 26.24
C ASN A 621 57.82 7.41 25.98
N PRO A 622 57.06 7.87 27.00
CA PRO A 622 56.02 8.90 26.82
C PRO A 622 56.50 10.20 26.18
N GLU A 623 57.72 10.66 26.46
CA GLU A 623 58.23 11.92 25.90
C GLU A 623 58.52 11.83 24.40
N GLN A 624 59.06 10.69 23.97
CA GLN A 624 59.31 10.42 22.55
C GLN A 624 58.00 10.23 21.79
N TYR A 625 57.04 9.51 22.40
CA TYR A 625 55.73 9.26 21.82
C TYR A 625 54.93 10.56 21.60
N ARG A 626 54.86 11.43 22.62
CA ARG A 626 54.21 12.75 22.53
C ARG A 626 54.81 13.63 21.43
N SER A 627 56.13 13.64 21.32
CA SER A 627 56.84 14.41 20.29
C SER A 627 56.57 13.89 18.88
N HIS A 628 56.47 12.56 18.72
CA HIS A 628 56.14 11.91 17.46
C HIS A 628 54.71 12.23 17.00
N LEU A 629 53.72 12.19 17.92
CA LEU A 629 52.33 12.56 17.61
C LEU A 629 52.20 14.00 17.10
N LEU A 630 52.85 14.95 17.76
CA LEU A 630 52.84 16.36 17.31
C LEU A 630 53.54 16.55 15.96
N SER A 631 54.63 15.80 15.71
CA SER A 631 55.36 15.86 14.44
C SER A 631 54.51 15.36 13.27
N LYS A 632 53.80 14.24 13.45
CA LYS A 632 52.87 13.67 12.46
C LYS A 632 51.69 14.61 12.20
N LEU A 633 51.18 15.27 13.24
CA LEU A 633 50.13 16.27 13.11
C LEU A 633 50.59 17.53 12.37
N GLY A 634 51.82 17.97 12.64
CA GLY A 634 52.47 19.08 11.94
C GLY A 634 52.66 18.79 10.46
N ALA A 635 53.13 17.59 10.10
CA ALA A 635 53.26 17.16 8.71
C ALA A 635 51.90 17.16 7.98
N TYR A 636 50.87 16.57 8.59
CA TYR A 636 49.52 16.52 8.02
C TYR A 636 48.91 17.93 7.80
N SER A 637 49.15 18.87 8.72
CA SER A 637 48.70 20.26 8.59
C SER A 637 49.45 21.05 7.51
N LEU A 638 50.69 20.68 7.18
CA LEU A 638 51.47 21.29 6.09
C LEU A 638 50.99 20.76 4.72
N ASP A 639 50.67 19.48 4.64
CA ASP A 639 50.19 18.82 3.42
C ASP A 639 48.73 19.20 3.07
N ASN A 640 47.93 19.63 4.07
CA ASN A 640 46.51 20.01 3.90
C ASN A 640 46.20 21.43 4.42
N PRO A 641 46.69 22.49 3.73
CA PRO A 641 46.45 23.86 4.18
C PRO A 641 44.96 24.23 4.09
N LYS A 642 44.42 24.84 5.16
CA LYS A 642 43.03 25.37 5.33
C LYS A 642 41.91 24.34 5.55
N LYS A 643 42.19 23.06 5.79
CA LYS A 643 41.17 22.11 6.27
C LYS A 643 41.19 22.02 7.79
N ASP A 644 40.03 21.87 8.41
CA ASP A 644 39.93 21.51 9.82
C ASP A 644 40.53 20.11 10.04
N ILE A 645 41.33 19.96 11.10
CA ILE A 645 42.01 18.70 11.40
C ILE A 645 41.01 17.75 12.04
N ILE A 646 40.74 16.64 11.37
CA ILE A 646 39.99 15.50 11.90
C ILE A 646 41.01 14.50 12.48
N TYR A 647 41.11 14.41 13.80
CA TYR A 647 42.13 13.63 14.49
C TYR A 647 41.97 12.13 14.23
N SER A 648 40.74 11.65 14.05
CA SER A 648 40.45 10.26 13.67
C SER A 648 41.09 9.82 12.36
N GLU A 649 41.25 10.74 11.39
CA GLU A 649 41.87 10.44 10.10
C GLU A 649 43.40 10.45 10.17
N VAL A 650 43.96 11.29 11.05
CA VAL A 650 45.42 11.42 11.23
C VAL A 650 45.98 10.25 12.06
N PHE A 651 45.20 9.72 13.00
CA PHE A 651 45.63 8.67 13.93
C PHE A 651 44.63 7.50 14.01
N PRO A 652 44.45 6.72 12.93
CA PRO A 652 43.53 5.58 12.92
C PRO A 652 43.89 4.51 13.95
N GLU A 653 45.17 4.22 14.13
CA GLU A 653 45.68 3.21 15.09
C GLU A 653 45.38 3.56 16.56
N LEU A 654 45.37 4.86 16.90
CA LEU A 654 45.01 5.35 18.24
C LEU A 654 43.52 5.18 18.51
N ILE A 655 42.68 5.42 17.50
CA ILE A 655 41.25 5.18 17.61
C ILE A 655 40.96 3.68 17.78
N GLU A 656 41.64 2.82 17.05
CA GLU A 656 41.48 1.36 17.23
C GLU A 656 41.88 0.92 18.64
N SER A 657 43.01 1.42 19.15
CA SER A 657 43.49 1.11 20.50
C SER A 657 42.52 1.62 21.58
N LEU A 658 42.01 2.85 21.44
CA LEU A 658 40.99 3.41 22.33
C LEU A 658 39.69 2.59 22.28
N LYS A 659 39.22 2.23 21.08
CA LYS A 659 38.04 1.38 20.90
C LYS A 659 38.23 0.02 21.54
N GLN A 660 39.43 -0.56 21.45
CA GLN A 660 39.73 -1.88 22.03
C GLN A 660 39.82 -1.83 23.55
N SER A 661 40.46 -0.80 24.10
CA SER A 661 40.54 -0.57 25.55
C SER A 661 39.16 -0.35 26.17
N TYR A 662 38.36 0.55 25.58
CA TYR A 662 36.96 0.75 26.00
C TYR A 662 36.13 -0.53 25.86
N ARG A 663 36.27 -1.29 24.77
CA ARG A 663 35.59 -2.60 24.62
C ARG A 663 35.96 -3.58 25.74
N ASN A 664 37.22 -3.60 26.17
CA ASN A 664 37.69 -4.46 27.26
C ASN A 664 37.16 -4.02 28.63
N GLU A 665 37.11 -2.72 28.92
CA GLU A 665 36.48 -2.21 30.13
C GLU A 665 34.97 -2.49 30.16
N GLN A 666 34.29 -2.23 29.04
CA GLN A 666 32.86 -2.51 28.88
C GLN A 666 32.55 -3.99 29.04
N LYS A 667 33.41 -4.89 28.52
CA LYS A 667 33.31 -6.35 28.73
C LYS A 667 33.31 -6.72 30.21
N LYS A 668 34.19 -6.12 31.02
CA LYS A 668 34.25 -6.38 32.47
C LYS A 668 32.99 -5.89 33.18
N VAL A 669 32.46 -4.72 32.81
CA VAL A 669 31.22 -4.18 33.38
C VAL A 669 30.03 -5.08 33.05
N ILE A 670 29.88 -5.50 31.79
CA ILE A 670 28.78 -6.38 31.36
C ILE A 670 28.89 -7.76 32.00
N ALA A 671 30.09 -8.34 32.10
CA ALA A 671 30.30 -9.63 32.76
C ALA A 671 30.03 -9.58 34.28
N ASN A 672 30.39 -8.47 34.95
CA ASN A 672 30.05 -8.28 36.36
C ASN A 672 28.54 -8.09 36.54
N MET A 673 27.89 -7.31 35.67
CA MET A 673 26.43 -7.17 35.66
C MET A 673 25.76 -8.54 35.46
N ALA A 674 26.22 -9.35 34.52
CA ALA A 674 25.73 -10.70 34.25
C ALA A 674 25.70 -11.60 35.49
N LYS A 675 26.82 -11.67 36.20
CA LYS A 675 26.97 -12.48 37.42
C LYS A 675 25.98 -12.05 38.51
N ASN A 676 25.76 -10.75 38.63
CA ASN A 676 24.86 -10.15 39.60
C ASN A 676 23.39 -10.24 39.19
N LEU A 677 23.09 -10.33 37.89
CA LEU A 677 21.74 -10.42 37.35
C LEU A 677 21.05 -11.75 37.73
N VAL A 678 21.80 -12.84 37.80
CA VAL A 678 21.30 -14.15 38.27
C VAL A 678 20.85 -14.09 39.73
N PHE A 679 21.61 -13.39 40.57
CA PHE A 679 21.25 -13.18 41.98
C PHE A 679 20.04 -12.25 42.12
N PHE A 680 19.98 -11.17 41.33
CA PHE A 680 18.84 -10.25 41.32
C PHE A 680 17.51 -10.92 40.96
N GLU A 681 17.51 -11.82 39.98
CA GLU A 681 16.29 -12.56 39.60
C GLU A 681 15.89 -13.60 40.66
N ALA A 682 16.85 -14.25 41.31
CA ALA A 682 16.60 -15.18 42.40
C ALA A 682 15.95 -14.49 43.60
N GLU A 683 16.39 -13.28 43.96
CA GLU A 683 15.74 -12.45 44.99
C GLU A 683 14.31 -12.08 44.59
N LYS A 684 14.09 -11.69 43.32
CA LYS A 684 12.76 -11.30 42.83
C LYS A 684 11.75 -12.46 42.81
N LYS A 685 12.20 -13.68 42.48
CA LYS A 685 11.37 -14.89 42.59
C LYS A 685 11.07 -15.27 44.04
N GLY A 686 11.98 -14.99 44.96
CA GLY A 686 11.75 -15.16 46.41
C GLY A 686 10.74 -14.15 46.97
N GLU A 687 10.70 -12.92 46.46
CA GLU A 687 9.69 -11.92 46.86
C GLU A 687 8.26 -12.28 46.41
N GLU A 688 8.10 -13.06 45.33
CA GLU A 688 6.78 -13.54 44.86
C GLU A 688 6.26 -14.76 45.64
N ASP A 689 7.12 -15.49 46.36
CA ASP A 689 6.77 -16.68 47.15
C ASP A 689 7.18 -16.48 48.63
N PRO A 690 6.28 -16.04 49.53
CA PRO A 690 6.61 -15.59 50.89
C PRO A 690 7.20 -16.66 51.84
N ASN A 691 7.42 -17.89 51.36
CA ASN A 691 8.04 -18.99 52.08
C ASN A 691 9.53 -19.23 51.73
N GLN A 692 10.14 -18.44 50.83
CA GLN A 692 11.55 -18.56 50.47
C GLN A 692 12.30 -17.24 50.70
N ASP A 693 12.90 -17.09 51.89
CA ASP A 693 13.86 -16.02 52.18
C ASP A 693 15.19 -16.33 51.48
N ILE A 694 15.34 -15.89 50.22
CA ILE A 694 16.55 -16.11 49.43
C ILE A 694 17.50 -14.93 49.66
N GLN A 695 18.44 -15.06 50.61
CA GLN A 695 19.55 -14.12 50.77
C GLN A 695 20.63 -14.39 49.71
N THR A 696 20.85 -13.45 48.79
CA THR A 696 21.92 -13.54 47.79
C THR A 696 23.10 -12.61 48.12
N PRO A 697 24.32 -12.90 47.64
CA PRO A 697 25.49 -12.05 47.88
C PRO A 697 25.50 -10.74 47.05
N LEU A 698 24.33 -10.24 46.63
CA LEU A 698 24.21 -9.05 45.79
C LEU A 698 24.42 -7.77 46.62
N SER A 699 25.42 -6.95 46.26
CA SER A 699 25.63 -5.65 46.92
C SER A 699 24.55 -4.64 46.51
N GLU A 700 24.23 -3.68 47.40
CA GLU A 700 23.23 -2.63 47.10
C GLU A 700 23.63 -1.78 45.88
N GLU A 701 24.92 -1.55 45.67
CA GLU A 701 25.44 -0.77 44.55
C GLU A 701 25.20 -1.48 43.20
N ASN A 702 25.44 -2.80 43.15
CA ASN A 702 25.16 -3.62 41.98
C ASN A 702 23.65 -3.74 41.72
N ARG A 703 22.83 -3.83 42.78
CA ARG A 703 21.36 -3.84 42.66
C ARG A 703 20.84 -2.54 42.05
N LYS A 704 21.33 -1.39 42.52
CA LYS A 704 20.99 -0.07 41.96
C LYS A 704 21.43 0.06 40.51
N GLN A 705 22.63 -0.40 40.16
CA GLN A 705 23.12 -0.35 38.79
C GLN A 705 22.25 -1.19 37.83
N ILE A 706 21.87 -2.41 38.22
CA ILE A 706 20.98 -3.26 37.41
C ILE A 706 19.61 -2.60 37.23
N GLN A 707 19.00 -2.11 38.31
CA GLN A 707 17.71 -1.42 38.24
C GLN A 707 17.79 -0.15 37.38
N GLN A 708 18.87 0.62 37.47
CA GLN A 708 19.08 1.80 36.65
C GLN A 708 19.20 1.44 35.17
N THR A 709 19.94 0.39 34.82
CA THR A 709 20.06 -0.09 33.44
C THR A 709 18.72 -0.58 32.90
N LEU A 710 17.95 -1.35 33.69
CA LEU A 710 16.61 -1.81 33.30
C LEU A 710 15.65 -0.64 33.12
N ASN A 711 15.69 0.36 34.02
CA ASN A 711 14.90 1.58 33.89
C ASN A 711 15.30 2.39 32.65
N ASN A 712 16.60 2.45 32.32
CA ASN A 712 17.08 3.12 31.11
C ASN A 712 16.62 2.38 29.85
N LEU A 713 16.68 1.05 29.82
CA LEU A 713 16.14 0.24 28.72
C LEU A 713 14.63 0.43 28.55
N LYS A 714 13.89 0.48 29.66
CA LYS A 714 12.44 0.72 29.67
C LYS A 714 12.07 2.12 29.20
N ASN A 715 12.74 3.16 29.73
CA ASN A 715 12.37 4.55 29.45
C ASN A 715 12.88 5.03 28.09
N LYS A 716 14.06 4.58 27.65
CA LYS A 716 14.70 5.03 26.41
C LYS A 716 14.33 4.18 25.20
N TYR A 717 14.18 2.87 25.39
CA TYR A 717 13.98 1.92 24.30
C TYR A 717 12.66 1.13 24.42
N HIS A 718 11.83 1.40 25.44
CA HIS A 718 10.50 0.82 25.62
C HIS A 718 10.46 -0.70 25.87
N TYR A 719 11.57 -1.29 26.33
CA TYR A 719 11.57 -2.69 26.76
C TYR A 719 10.76 -2.89 28.04
N THR A 720 10.08 -4.03 28.16
CA THR A 720 9.60 -4.47 29.48
C THR A 720 10.76 -5.03 30.30
N GLU A 721 10.60 -5.04 31.63
CA GLU A 721 11.67 -5.46 32.54
C GLU A 721 12.10 -6.91 32.31
N ASN A 722 11.13 -7.83 32.20
CA ASN A 722 11.40 -9.24 31.93
C ASN A 722 12.05 -9.45 30.56
N GLY A 723 11.78 -8.58 29.58
CA GLY A 723 12.25 -8.72 28.20
C GLY A 723 13.69 -8.31 28.08
N ALA A 724 14.00 -7.17 28.72
CA ALA A 724 15.37 -6.74 28.93
C ALA A 724 16.19 -7.81 29.66
N LEU A 725 15.66 -8.43 30.72
CA LEU A 725 16.36 -9.51 31.44
C LEU A 725 16.66 -10.72 30.54
N THR A 726 15.70 -11.19 29.76
CA THR A 726 15.89 -12.31 28.82
C THR A 726 16.94 -11.97 27.77
N LEU A 727 16.86 -10.78 27.16
CA LEU A 727 17.81 -10.35 26.14
C LEU A 727 19.23 -10.14 26.70
N ILE A 728 19.36 -9.61 27.93
CA ILE A 728 20.66 -9.49 28.61
C ILE A 728 21.28 -10.88 28.79
N LYS A 729 20.52 -11.87 29.28
CA LYS A 729 21.04 -13.23 29.43
C LYS A 729 21.49 -13.83 28.09
N ASN A 730 20.71 -13.61 27.03
CA ASN A 730 21.03 -14.15 25.72
C ASN A 730 22.30 -13.52 25.14
N ILE A 731 22.42 -12.19 25.18
CA ILE A 731 23.61 -11.51 24.65
C ILE A 731 24.88 -11.86 25.43
N ILE A 732 24.76 -12.07 26.74
CA ILE A 732 25.87 -12.58 27.54
C ILE A 732 26.29 -13.94 27.00
N LYS A 733 25.38 -14.92 26.96
CA LYS A 733 25.68 -16.27 26.49
C LYS A 733 26.32 -16.32 25.09
N ASP A 734 25.89 -15.44 24.18
CA ASP A 734 26.35 -15.42 22.80
C ASP A 734 27.66 -14.64 22.57
N ARG A 735 27.94 -13.57 23.33
CA ARG A 735 29.06 -12.64 23.06
C ARG A 735 30.11 -12.51 24.17
N TYR A 736 29.76 -12.80 25.42
CA TYR A 736 30.55 -12.49 26.61
C TYR A 736 30.81 -13.73 27.47
#